data_AF-A0A819G4D2-F1
#
_entry.id   AF-A0A819G4D2-F1
#
_cell.length_a   1.000
_cell.length_b   1.000
_cell.length_c   1.000
_cell.angle_alpha   90.00
_cell.angle_beta   90.00
_cell.angle_gamma   90.00
#
_symmetry.space_group_name_H-M   'P 1'
#
loop_
_entity.id
_entity.type
_entity.pdbx_description
1 polymer ?
#
loop_
_entity_poly.entity_id
_entity_poly.type
_entity_poly.pdbx_seq_one_letter_code
_entity_poly.pdbx_strand_id
1 'polypeptide(L)'
;MDNTMTDNVFSLKNDEFYGFIHTLVGQQIVDILKFQSITSTQSLIRYPNIFDIFNMKCSEPDFLSIRKTSCLELEGGQFIVKVGLINNLNYLLDFLKQQQNKISEDSYMDVDSNLTFDFINKHPLLKNLVLWYQRIESEGVTNTDKNGFLIDFINTVTNNLTKSSNHFRYSDKIKDFALSLYILGGKLTYEFIRLNIPGSLPSLTMLTTLISNSNLKISEAEFRFDQLQKHFENLNLQYAFGSEDATGVIKKIKYDSITNKFIGFPTPLDHGVPIKEYYHTDSLDTLKLWFNSIDKSSLLNVHMIQPVQSTTQNTIPSPFLLSAYGIDNTATANDILQRWWYIFNQCLQRNIRIIGFATDADAKYVRAMRLMSGFFASLPNFPVHQHQQAFTVKLKSRWPWFFLREQQLLLFFQDATHLATKWRNRLLSSTAELRLGDQSISTNHLYSIIDNGKFTKIDHGLTKSDVNPKDRQNFSSCVKLTSDDLFKILKDNVDTQGTLIYLQMLKMIIMAYIDKKTTIVARLRSAWCVVFFCRIWLTWIKLKTFNTTQFSEKNKSRYFITRPAYLSVEINAHNLLYLILPVQQKQLPPQSLHIHTFSSQACESIFRNTRALSGVYSTIVNFTVHDFLRRAQRLSLLNDIKFKHLNDRSVNNLVFPVHYKHRHDHQSLATQSQREVDLIDVEQIITEAYHEAIDMLNGLEILNLLNDKNVLGLKPLSEYVFKQLNSNSKMYDYSSQLSQMDDGEFEIADDDDDDDDDDNDDDNRTAADLNINDGFSSNDDYDDEDEQDDTRNLINTTREEFSGMKVFNMVQPHIEHSYFKATINDDIKYIHKQTACWLLTGEKSKMSNDRLLRVQQINKKS
;
A
#
# COMPACT_ATOMS: atom_id res chain seq x y z
N MET A 1 -21.65 -66.54 -18.93
CA MET A 1 -21.83 -66.01 -20.31
C MET A 1 -20.52 -65.33 -20.67
N ASP A 2 -20.01 -65.68 -21.85
CA ASP A 2 -18.59 -65.68 -22.20
C ASP A 2 -17.88 -64.30 -22.21
N ASN A 3 -16.62 -64.33 -21.79
CA ASN A 3 -15.63 -63.24 -21.74
C ASN A 3 -15.12 -62.82 -23.15
N THR A 4 -16.00 -62.47 -24.07
CA THR A 4 -15.62 -61.93 -25.39
C THR A 4 -16.48 -60.73 -25.78
N MET A 5 -16.58 -59.74 -24.89
CA MET A 5 -17.10 -58.42 -25.29
C MET A 5 -15.92 -57.48 -25.57
N THR A 6 -15.92 -56.93 -26.78
CA THR A 6 -14.96 -55.94 -27.32
C THR A 6 -14.45 -54.95 -26.26
N ASP A 7 -13.12 -54.84 -26.15
CA ASP A 7 -12.41 -54.01 -25.17
C ASP A 7 -12.80 -52.51 -25.18
N ASN A 8 -13.54 -52.04 -26.19
CA ASN A 8 -14.13 -50.71 -26.22
C ASN A 8 -15.55 -50.70 -26.80
N VAL A 9 -16.56 -50.88 -25.94
CA VAL A 9 -17.98 -50.81 -26.33
C VAL A 9 -18.38 -49.46 -26.95
N PHE A 10 -17.60 -48.39 -26.75
CA PHE A 10 -17.85 -47.07 -27.33
C PHE A 10 -17.35 -46.91 -28.77
N SER A 11 -16.52 -47.82 -29.28
CA SER A 11 -16.09 -47.81 -30.69
C SER A 11 -17.08 -48.49 -31.64
N LEU A 12 -18.07 -49.23 -31.10
CA LEU A 12 -19.07 -49.94 -31.89
C LEU A 12 -19.97 -48.98 -32.67
N LYS A 13 -20.16 -49.28 -33.97
CA LYS A 13 -21.04 -48.53 -34.88
C LYS A 13 -21.87 -49.45 -35.74
N ASN A 14 -23.04 -48.97 -36.18
CA ASN A 14 -23.91 -49.64 -37.14
C ASN A 14 -24.21 -51.10 -36.75
N ASP A 15 -23.96 -52.07 -37.64
CA ASP A 15 -24.34 -53.47 -37.42
C ASP A 15 -23.64 -54.11 -36.21
N GLU A 16 -22.40 -53.72 -35.90
CA GLU A 16 -21.69 -54.20 -34.71
C GLU A 16 -22.34 -53.66 -33.44
N PHE A 17 -22.76 -52.38 -33.45
CA PHE A 17 -23.53 -51.78 -32.37
C PHE A 17 -24.88 -52.48 -32.21
N TYR A 18 -25.61 -52.73 -33.29
CA TYR A 18 -26.90 -53.41 -33.21
C TYR A 18 -26.78 -54.86 -32.75
N GLY A 19 -25.74 -55.60 -33.17
CA GLY A 19 -25.47 -56.96 -32.68
C GLY A 19 -25.18 -57.00 -31.18
N PHE A 20 -24.41 -56.03 -30.69
CA PHE A 20 -24.15 -55.87 -29.26
C PHE A 20 -25.43 -55.58 -28.46
N ILE A 21 -26.24 -54.62 -28.92
CA ILE A 21 -27.51 -54.27 -28.28
C ILE A 21 -28.50 -55.45 -28.32
N HIS A 22 -28.58 -56.17 -29.44
CA HIS A 22 -29.41 -57.37 -29.57
C HIS A 22 -29.07 -58.40 -28.49
N THR A 23 -27.77 -58.61 -28.26
CA THR A 23 -27.27 -59.60 -27.29
C THR A 23 -27.61 -59.22 -25.85
N LEU A 24 -27.63 -57.91 -25.53
CA LEU A 24 -27.87 -57.44 -24.17
C LEU A 24 -29.35 -57.24 -23.82
N VAL A 25 -30.14 -56.69 -24.75
CA VAL A 25 -31.50 -56.20 -24.45
C VAL A 25 -32.56 -56.67 -25.43
N GLY A 26 -32.17 -57.45 -26.44
CA GLY A 26 -33.06 -58.10 -27.41
C GLY A 26 -33.42 -57.24 -28.63
N GLN A 27 -34.01 -57.89 -29.62
CA GLN A 27 -34.32 -57.32 -30.94
C GLN A 27 -35.26 -56.11 -30.88
N GLN A 28 -36.20 -56.07 -29.94
CA GLN A 28 -37.18 -54.98 -29.84
C GLN A 28 -36.55 -53.61 -29.59
N ILE A 29 -35.48 -53.54 -28.78
CA ILE A 29 -34.73 -52.29 -28.58
C ILE A 29 -33.93 -51.95 -29.84
N VAL A 30 -33.34 -52.94 -30.50
CA VAL A 30 -32.60 -52.73 -31.76
C VAL A 30 -33.48 -52.13 -32.84
N ASP A 31 -34.71 -52.62 -33.00
CA ASP A 31 -35.66 -52.10 -33.99
C ASP A 31 -36.02 -50.64 -33.71
N ILE A 32 -36.23 -50.28 -32.43
CA ILE A 32 -36.50 -48.90 -32.00
C ILE A 32 -35.30 -47.98 -32.29
N LEU A 33 -34.07 -48.45 -32.05
CA LEU A 33 -32.85 -47.68 -32.32
C LEU A 33 -32.59 -47.52 -33.82
N LYS A 34 -32.82 -48.57 -34.62
CA LYS A 34 -32.71 -48.52 -36.08
C LYS A 34 -33.69 -47.52 -36.67
N PHE A 35 -34.96 -47.55 -36.22
CA PHE A 35 -35.97 -46.60 -36.65
C PHE A 35 -35.58 -45.14 -36.34
N GLN A 36 -34.97 -44.90 -35.18
CA GLN A 36 -34.48 -43.56 -34.78
C GLN A 36 -33.11 -43.19 -35.34
N SER A 37 -32.51 -44.03 -36.19
CA SER A 37 -31.16 -43.82 -36.71
C SER A 37 -30.09 -43.64 -35.62
N ILE A 38 -30.29 -44.26 -34.45
CA ILE A 38 -29.29 -44.31 -33.38
C ILE A 38 -28.33 -45.46 -33.70
N THR A 39 -27.11 -45.11 -34.15
CA THR A 39 -26.15 -46.06 -34.75
C THR A 39 -24.91 -46.30 -33.90
N SER A 40 -24.81 -45.73 -32.70
CA SER A 40 -23.65 -45.92 -31.82
C SER A 40 -23.98 -45.74 -30.34
N THR A 41 -23.13 -46.31 -29.49
CA THR A 41 -23.19 -46.22 -28.03
C THR A 41 -23.20 -44.76 -27.54
N GLN A 42 -22.36 -43.90 -28.14
CA GLN A 42 -22.30 -42.48 -27.78
C GLN A 42 -23.59 -41.73 -28.11
N SER A 43 -24.25 -42.10 -29.21
CA SER A 43 -25.51 -41.48 -29.63
C SER A 43 -26.65 -41.89 -28.69
N LEU A 44 -26.67 -43.16 -28.25
CA LEU A 44 -27.64 -43.66 -27.29
C LEU A 44 -27.51 -42.98 -25.91
N ILE A 45 -26.29 -42.75 -25.42
CA ILE A 45 -26.07 -42.06 -24.13
C ILE A 45 -26.52 -40.60 -24.19
N ARG A 46 -26.33 -39.92 -25.33
CA ARG A 46 -26.79 -38.53 -25.52
C ARG A 46 -28.32 -38.42 -25.60
N TYR A 47 -29.00 -39.47 -26.05
CA TYR A 47 -30.45 -39.52 -26.21
C TYR A 47 -31.02 -40.75 -25.48
N PRO A 48 -31.06 -40.74 -24.14
CA PRO A 48 -31.43 -41.92 -23.35
C PRO A 48 -32.92 -42.26 -23.44
N ASN A 49 -33.78 -41.29 -23.79
CA ASN A 49 -35.22 -41.53 -23.90
C ASN A 49 -35.64 -41.87 -25.33
N ILE A 50 -35.40 -43.12 -25.73
CA ILE A 50 -35.73 -43.62 -27.08
C ILE A 50 -37.22 -43.95 -27.25
N PHE A 51 -38.04 -43.81 -26.20
CA PHE A 51 -39.44 -44.21 -26.21
C PHE A 51 -40.40 -43.06 -26.53
N ASP A 52 -39.92 -41.81 -26.49
CA ASP A 52 -40.74 -40.62 -26.78
C ASP A 52 -41.37 -40.65 -28.18
N ILE A 53 -40.77 -41.39 -29.12
CA ILE A 53 -41.29 -41.57 -30.48
C ILE A 53 -42.69 -42.17 -30.50
N PHE A 54 -43.08 -42.94 -29.49
CA PHE A 54 -44.39 -43.60 -29.46
C PHE A 54 -45.54 -42.63 -29.18
N ASN A 55 -45.24 -41.41 -28.73
CA ASN A 55 -46.22 -40.32 -28.60
C ASN A 55 -46.51 -39.63 -29.94
N MET A 56 -45.78 -39.95 -31.00
CA MET A 56 -45.98 -39.37 -32.32
C MET A 56 -47.11 -40.06 -33.09
N LYS A 57 -47.88 -39.27 -33.83
CA LYS A 57 -48.86 -39.78 -34.81
C LYS A 57 -48.14 -40.09 -36.12
N CYS A 58 -47.58 -41.30 -36.22
CA CYS A 58 -46.92 -41.79 -37.43
C CYS A 58 -47.70 -42.95 -38.07
N SER A 59 -47.85 -42.89 -39.40
CA SER A 59 -48.58 -43.86 -40.23
C SER A 59 -47.66 -44.87 -40.94
N GLU A 60 -46.35 -44.78 -40.69
CA GLU A 60 -45.35 -45.61 -41.37
C GLU A 60 -45.48 -47.09 -40.94
N PRO A 61 -45.51 -48.05 -41.90
CA PRO A 61 -45.75 -49.46 -41.59
C PRO A 61 -44.78 -50.05 -40.57
N ASP A 62 -43.49 -49.69 -40.68
CA ASP A 62 -42.43 -50.17 -39.80
C ASP A 62 -42.60 -49.62 -38.37
N PHE A 63 -42.97 -48.35 -38.25
CA PHE A 63 -43.30 -47.74 -36.95
C PHE A 63 -44.52 -48.41 -36.30
N LEU A 64 -45.58 -48.70 -37.08
CA LEU A 64 -46.78 -49.36 -36.57
C LEU A 64 -46.47 -50.77 -36.07
N SER A 65 -45.59 -51.50 -36.77
CA SER A 65 -45.10 -52.82 -36.36
C SER A 65 -44.33 -52.74 -35.03
N ILE A 66 -43.36 -51.82 -34.94
CA ILE A 66 -42.54 -51.61 -33.74
C ILE A 66 -43.41 -51.17 -32.55
N ARG A 67 -44.39 -50.29 -32.78
CA ARG A 67 -45.32 -49.82 -31.73
C ARG A 67 -46.21 -50.95 -31.22
N LYS A 68 -46.72 -51.82 -32.11
CA LYS A 68 -47.54 -52.98 -31.75
C LYS A 68 -46.74 -54.01 -30.93
N THR A 69 -45.46 -54.20 -31.23
CA THR A 69 -44.61 -55.16 -30.51
C THR A 69 -44.06 -54.59 -29.20
N SER A 70 -43.86 -53.28 -29.11
CA SER A 70 -43.19 -52.61 -27.98
C SER A 70 -44.14 -51.96 -26.96
N CYS A 71 -45.40 -51.69 -27.34
CA CYS A 71 -46.38 -51.04 -26.48
C CYS A 71 -47.60 -51.92 -26.18
N LEU A 72 -48.36 -51.54 -25.15
CA LEU A 72 -49.72 -51.98 -24.84
C LEU A 72 -50.68 -50.85 -25.22
N GLU A 73 -51.73 -51.17 -25.96
CA GLU A 73 -52.79 -50.22 -26.30
C GLU A 73 -53.82 -50.21 -25.17
N LEU A 74 -54.14 -49.02 -24.67
CA LEU A 74 -55.15 -48.79 -23.64
C LEU A 74 -56.51 -48.47 -24.27
N GLU A 75 -57.58 -48.70 -23.50
CA GLU A 75 -58.91 -48.21 -23.85
C GLU A 75 -58.88 -46.68 -23.97
N GLY A 76 -59.11 -46.17 -25.19
CA GLY A 76 -58.99 -44.75 -25.54
C GLY A 76 -57.88 -44.42 -26.55
N GLY A 77 -57.15 -45.42 -27.06
CA GLY A 77 -56.16 -45.23 -28.14
C GLY A 77 -54.82 -44.65 -27.68
N GLN A 78 -54.55 -44.67 -26.37
CA GLN A 78 -53.25 -44.35 -25.79
C GLN A 78 -52.35 -45.59 -25.76
N PHE A 79 -51.04 -45.40 -25.88
CA PHE A 79 -50.06 -46.49 -25.86
C PHE A 79 -49.12 -46.34 -24.66
N ILE A 80 -48.87 -47.44 -23.95
CA ILE A 80 -47.87 -47.52 -22.88
C ILE A 80 -46.77 -48.50 -23.29
N VAL A 81 -45.51 -48.10 -23.17
CA VAL A 81 -44.37 -48.99 -23.45
C VAL A 81 -44.32 -50.12 -22.43
N LYS A 82 -44.07 -51.34 -22.91
CA LYS A 82 -43.92 -52.52 -22.03
C LYS A 82 -42.81 -52.27 -21.00
N VAL A 83 -43.15 -52.42 -19.71
CA VAL A 83 -42.23 -52.15 -18.59
C VAL A 83 -40.91 -52.94 -18.71
N GLY A 84 -40.94 -54.16 -19.25
CA GLY A 84 -39.74 -54.95 -19.51
C GLY A 84 -38.73 -54.27 -20.45
N LEU A 85 -39.21 -53.54 -21.47
CA LEU A 85 -38.34 -52.79 -22.38
C LEU A 85 -37.70 -51.57 -21.71
N ILE A 86 -38.45 -50.91 -20.83
CA ILE A 86 -37.92 -49.79 -20.01
C ILE A 86 -36.81 -50.29 -19.11
N ASN A 87 -37.03 -51.42 -18.42
CA ASN A 87 -36.02 -52.03 -17.55
C ASN A 87 -34.78 -52.48 -18.32
N ASN A 88 -34.96 -53.08 -19.50
CA ASN A 88 -33.84 -53.48 -20.37
C ASN A 88 -33.02 -52.28 -20.81
N LEU A 89 -33.66 -51.18 -21.23
CA LEU A 89 -32.96 -49.96 -21.62
C LEU A 89 -32.21 -49.33 -20.44
N ASN A 90 -32.83 -49.26 -19.26
CA ASN A 90 -32.17 -48.74 -18.06
C ASN A 90 -30.95 -49.59 -17.69
N TYR A 91 -31.07 -50.91 -17.73
CA TYR A 91 -29.95 -51.82 -17.50
C TYR A 91 -28.80 -51.58 -18.48
N LEU A 92 -29.12 -51.41 -19.77
CA LEU A 92 -28.12 -51.08 -20.79
C LEU A 92 -27.47 -49.71 -20.54
N LEU A 93 -28.25 -48.67 -20.23
CA LEU A 93 -27.71 -47.34 -19.95
C LEU A 93 -26.82 -47.33 -18.70
N ASP A 94 -27.18 -48.08 -17.66
CA ASP A 94 -26.37 -48.21 -16.46
C ASP A 94 -25.10 -49.00 -16.72
N PHE A 95 -25.16 -50.09 -17.51
CA PHE A 95 -23.98 -50.82 -17.96
C PHE A 95 -23.03 -49.92 -18.76
N LEU A 96 -23.56 -49.13 -19.70
CA LEU A 96 -22.76 -48.21 -20.50
C LEU A 96 -22.16 -47.08 -19.66
N LYS A 97 -22.89 -46.52 -18.70
CA LYS A 97 -22.35 -45.51 -17.76
C LYS A 97 -21.24 -46.09 -16.87
N GLN A 98 -21.39 -47.33 -16.41
CA GLN A 98 -20.34 -48.02 -15.63
C GLN A 98 -19.07 -48.22 -16.46
N GLN A 99 -19.20 -48.59 -17.74
CA GLN A 99 -18.04 -48.68 -18.65
C GLN A 99 -17.43 -47.32 -18.96
N GLN A 100 -18.24 -46.25 -19.06
CA GLN A 100 -17.75 -44.88 -19.24
C GLN A 100 -16.95 -44.39 -18.03
N ASN A 101 -17.38 -44.74 -16.81
CA ASN A 101 -16.69 -44.39 -15.58
C ASN A 101 -15.39 -45.18 -15.41
N LYS A 102 -15.35 -46.45 -15.80
CA LYS A 102 -14.10 -47.25 -15.83
C LYS A 102 -13.06 -46.65 -16.79
N ILE A 103 -13.49 -46.22 -17.97
CA ILE A 103 -12.62 -45.49 -18.93
C ILE A 103 -12.16 -44.14 -18.34
N SER A 104 -12.98 -43.49 -17.50
CA SER A 104 -12.63 -42.22 -16.85
C SER A 104 -11.62 -42.40 -15.71
N GLU A 105 -11.63 -43.52 -14.98
CA GLU A 105 -10.66 -43.85 -13.93
C GLU A 105 -9.32 -44.37 -14.51
N ASP A 106 -9.35 -45.12 -15.61
CA ASP A 106 -8.12 -45.57 -16.31
C ASP A 106 -7.51 -44.48 -17.23
N SER A 107 -8.23 -43.39 -17.53
CA SER A 107 -7.71 -42.24 -18.30
C SER A 107 -6.75 -41.33 -17.54
N TYR A 108 -6.42 -41.65 -16.27
CA TYR A 108 -5.35 -40.97 -15.53
C TYR A 108 -3.93 -41.34 -16.00
N MET A 109 -3.78 -42.27 -16.95
CA MET A 109 -2.47 -42.74 -17.43
C MET A 109 -2.26 -42.69 -18.95
N ASP A 110 -3.19 -42.13 -19.75
CA ASP A 110 -2.94 -42.05 -21.21
C ASP A 110 -3.69 -40.90 -21.91
N VAL A 111 -3.45 -39.65 -21.47
CA VAL A 111 -3.81 -38.44 -22.22
C VAL A 111 -2.55 -37.91 -22.91
N ASP A 112 -2.05 -38.67 -23.89
CA ASP A 112 -1.14 -38.12 -24.88
C ASP A 112 -1.87 -38.01 -26.22
N SER A 113 -1.69 -36.86 -26.88
CA SER A 113 -2.14 -36.53 -28.25
C SER A 113 -3.64 -36.34 -28.50
N ASN A 114 -4.17 -35.16 -28.14
CA ASN A 114 -5.12 -34.47 -29.04
C ASN A 114 -5.03 -32.95 -28.94
N LEU A 115 -3.82 -32.44 -28.73
CA LEU A 115 -3.46 -31.13 -29.26
C LEU A 115 -3.26 -31.31 -30.77
N THR A 116 -4.02 -30.59 -31.60
CA THR A 116 -3.77 -30.60 -33.04
C THR A 116 -2.34 -30.15 -33.28
N PHE A 117 -1.52 -31.02 -33.88
CA PHE A 117 -0.11 -30.76 -34.19
C PHE A 117 0.07 -29.42 -34.94
N ASP A 118 -0.94 -29.04 -35.74
CA ASP A 118 -1.03 -27.75 -36.46
C ASP A 118 -1.12 -26.53 -35.53
N PHE A 119 -1.78 -26.63 -34.38
CA PHE A 119 -1.88 -25.52 -33.41
C PHE A 119 -0.56 -25.35 -32.64
N ILE A 120 0.05 -26.45 -32.17
CA ILE A 120 1.36 -26.41 -31.50
C ILE A 120 2.43 -25.85 -32.43
N ASN A 121 2.43 -26.25 -33.72
CA ASN A 121 3.40 -25.78 -34.70
C ASN A 121 3.27 -24.28 -35.03
N LYS A 122 2.10 -23.66 -34.81
CA LYS A 122 1.91 -22.21 -34.97
C LYS A 122 2.54 -21.37 -33.84
N HIS A 123 2.87 -21.99 -32.70
CA HIS A 123 3.42 -21.31 -31.52
C HIS A 123 4.76 -21.95 -31.09
N PRO A 124 5.91 -21.47 -31.62
CA PRO A 124 7.22 -22.10 -31.41
C PRO A 124 7.65 -22.23 -29.94
N LEU A 125 7.32 -21.23 -29.10
CA LEU A 125 7.65 -21.26 -27.68
C LEU A 125 6.83 -22.31 -26.92
N LEU A 126 5.53 -22.41 -27.23
CA LEU A 126 4.65 -23.44 -26.69
C LEU A 126 5.12 -24.84 -27.10
N LYS A 127 5.51 -25.02 -28.37
CA LYS A 127 6.09 -26.28 -28.87
C LYS A 127 7.31 -26.72 -28.07
N ASN A 128 8.25 -25.81 -27.82
CA ASN A 128 9.46 -26.13 -27.05
C ASN A 128 9.14 -26.47 -25.58
N LEU A 129 8.18 -25.78 -24.97
CA LEU A 129 7.74 -26.04 -23.59
C LEU A 129 7.11 -27.43 -23.43
N VAL A 130 6.21 -27.80 -24.36
CA VAL A 130 5.54 -29.11 -24.37
C VAL A 130 6.53 -30.24 -24.62
N LEU A 131 7.45 -30.07 -25.59
CA LEU A 131 8.50 -31.07 -25.87
C LEU A 131 9.47 -31.25 -24.69
N TRP A 132 9.79 -30.18 -23.97
CA TRP A 132 10.61 -30.26 -22.75
C TRP A 132 9.91 -31.06 -21.64
N TYR A 133 8.60 -30.86 -21.45
CA TYR A 133 7.81 -31.56 -20.44
C TYR A 133 7.68 -33.06 -20.73
N GLN A 134 7.32 -33.40 -21.97
CA GLN A 134 7.22 -34.80 -22.43
C GLN A 134 8.55 -35.55 -22.25
N ARG A 135 9.68 -34.86 -22.44
CA ARG A 135 11.01 -35.43 -22.20
C ARG A 135 11.29 -35.71 -20.72
N ILE A 136 10.85 -34.84 -19.82
CA ILE A 136 11.03 -35.02 -18.36
C ILE A 136 10.19 -36.18 -17.82
N GLU A 137 8.96 -36.36 -18.29
CA GLU A 137 8.15 -37.54 -17.93
C GLU A 137 8.79 -38.84 -18.43
N SER A 138 9.40 -38.83 -19.63
CA SER A 138 10.05 -40.02 -20.21
C SER A 138 11.37 -40.43 -19.54
N GLU A 139 12.07 -39.50 -18.88
CA GLU A 139 13.38 -39.76 -18.26
C GLU A 139 13.28 -40.24 -16.79
N GLY A 140 12.06 -40.39 -16.23
CA GLY A 140 11.84 -41.00 -14.90
C GLY A 140 12.47 -40.24 -13.72
N VAL A 141 12.83 -38.97 -13.90
CA VAL A 141 13.49 -38.16 -12.86
C VAL A 141 12.45 -37.73 -11.82
N THR A 142 12.39 -38.46 -10.70
CA THR A 142 11.52 -38.21 -9.53
C THR A 142 11.95 -37.00 -8.71
N ASN A 143 12.12 -35.82 -9.33
CA ASN A 143 12.29 -34.54 -8.63
C ASN A 143 10.96 -33.78 -8.59
N THR A 144 9.86 -34.51 -8.41
CA THR A 144 8.47 -34.00 -8.32
C THR A 144 8.31 -32.89 -7.29
N ASP A 145 9.16 -32.88 -6.26
CA ASP A 145 9.12 -31.90 -5.17
C ASP A 145 9.70 -30.52 -5.54
N LYS A 146 10.45 -30.35 -6.62
CA LYS A 146 11.10 -29.06 -6.94
C LYS A 146 10.40 -28.18 -7.99
N ASN A 147 9.43 -28.72 -8.75
CA ASN A 147 8.84 -28.02 -9.92
C ASN A 147 7.29 -27.98 -9.94
N GLY A 148 6.63 -28.12 -8.80
CA GLY A 148 5.16 -28.25 -8.70
C GLY A 148 4.35 -27.14 -9.37
N PHE A 149 4.81 -25.88 -9.35
CA PHE A 149 4.15 -24.79 -10.09
C PHE A 149 4.29 -24.94 -11.61
N LEU A 150 5.47 -25.32 -12.10
CA LEU A 150 5.71 -25.51 -13.54
C LEU A 150 4.87 -26.66 -14.08
N ILE A 151 4.72 -27.75 -13.31
CA ILE A 151 3.83 -28.86 -13.65
C ILE A 151 2.37 -28.39 -13.73
N ASP A 152 1.88 -27.66 -12.72
CA ASP A 152 0.51 -27.12 -12.73
C ASP A 152 0.28 -26.15 -13.90
N PHE A 153 1.28 -25.32 -14.22
CA PHE A 153 1.26 -24.41 -15.35
C PHE A 153 1.16 -25.14 -16.69
N ILE A 154 2.00 -26.16 -16.92
CA ILE A 154 2.01 -26.94 -18.15
C ILE A 154 0.72 -27.75 -18.28
N ASN A 155 0.26 -28.39 -17.21
CA ASN A 155 -1.02 -29.12 -17.20
C ASN A 155 -2.20 -28.20 -17.50
N THR A 156 -2.21 -26.99 -16.95
CA THR A 156 -3.24 -25.98 -17.25
C THR A 156 -3.24 -25.62 -18.73
N VAL A 157 -2.07 -25.39 -19.32
CA VAL A 157 -1.94 -25.11 -20.76
C VAL A 157 -2.48 -26.28 -21.58
N THR A 158 -2.00 -27.50 -21.36
CA THR A 158 -2.42 -28.69 -22.09
C THR A 158 -3.94 -28.92 -21.98
N ASN A 159 -4.52 -28.77 -20.78
CA ASN A 159 -5.95 -28.94 -20.53
C ASN A 159 -6.83 -27.83 -21.10
N ASN A 160 -6.33 -26.60 -21.17
CA ASN A 160 -7.10 -25.49 -21.75
C ASN A 160 -7.07 -25.57 -23.27
N LEU A 161 -5.96 -25.98 -23.87
CA LEU A 161 -5.83 -26.08 -25.32
C LEU A 161 -6.70 -27.18 -25.95
N THR A 162 -7.21 -28.13 -25.17
CA THR A 162 -8.23 -29.10 -25.61
C THR A 162 -9.65 -28.52 -25.58
N LYS A 163 -9.85 -27.30 -25.07
CA LYS A 163 -11.14 -26.64 -24.88
C LYS A 163 -11.24 -25.38 -25.74
N SER A 164 -12.47 -24.87 -25.92
CA SER A 164 -12.65 -23.54 -26.49
C SER A 164 -12.23 -22.44 -25.49
N SER A 165 -11.79 -21.30 -25.99
CA SER A 165 -11.28 -20.17 -25.18
C SER A 165 -12.24 -19.71 -24.08
N ASN A 166 -13.55 -19.83 -24.30
CA ASN A 166 -14.59 -19.47 -23.34
C ASN A 166 -14.68 -20.43 -22.14
N HIS A 167 -14.06 -21.60 -22.25
CA HIS A 167 -14.08 -22.66 -21.23
C HIS A 167 -12.72 -22.88 -20.57
N PHE A 168 -11.75 -22.00 -20.80
CA PHE A 168 -10.46 -22.06 -20.11
C PHE A 168 -10.68 -21.94 -18.59
N ARG A 169 -9.98 -22.79 -17.85
CA ARG A 169 -10.00 -22.85 -16.38
C ARG A 169 -8.59 -22.69 -15.86
N TYR A 170 -8.45 -21.99 -14.74
CA TYR A 170 -7.17 -21.69 -14.12
C TYR A 170 -7.24 -22.02 -12.63
N SER A 171 -6.19 -22.67 -12.11
CA SER A 171 -6.02 -22.90 -10.68
C SER A 171 -5.75 -21.58 -9.96
N ASP A 172 -5.93 -21.54 -8.63
CA ASP A 172 -5.66 -20.32 -7.86
C ASP A 172 -4.18 -19.94 -7.88
N LYS A 173 -3.26 -20.91 -7.99
CA LYS A 173 -1.82 -20.66 -8.18
C LYS A 173 -1.53 -19.92 -9.49
N ILE A 174 -2.22 -20.31 -10.57
CA ILE A 174 -2.08 -19.64 -11.88
C ILE A 174 -2.71 -18.24 -11.85
N LYS A 175 -3.82 -18.06 -11.15
CA LYS A 175 -4.42 -16.72 -10.94
C LYS A 175 -3.50 -15.82 -10.12
N ASP A 176 -2.91 -16.32 -9.03
CA ASP A 176 -1.94 -15.58 -8.21
C ASP A 176 -0.70 -15.19 -9.02
N PHE A 177 -0.17 -16.12 -9.83
CA PHE A 177 0.94 -15.83 -10.74
C PHE A 177 0.55 -14.79 -11.78
N ALA A 178 -0.62 -14.93 -12.41
CA ALA A 178 -1.13 -14.02 -13.42
C ALA A 178 -1.32 -12.59 -12.86
N LEU A 179 -1.91 -12.46 -11.67
CA LEU A 179 -2.05 -11.19 -10.96
C LEU A 179 -0.69 -10.58 -10.61
N SER A 180 0.23 -11.40 -10.09
CA SER A 180 1.59 -10.95 -9.76
C SER A 180 2.34 -10.44 -10.99
N LEU A 181 2.26 -11.17 -12.10
CA LEU A 181 2.85 -10.80 -13.38
C LEU A 181 2.22 -9.54 -13.96
N TYR A 182 0.90 -9.40 -13.89
CA TYR A 182 0.19 -8.20 -14.34
C TYR A 182 0.57 -6.96 -13.54
N ILE A 183 0.61 -7.07 -12.20
CA ILE A 183 0.91 -5.94 -11.30
C ILE A 183 2.38 -5.53 -11.41
N LEU A 184 3.31 -6.49 -11.46
CA LEU A 184 4.75 -6.20 -11.49
C LEU A 184 5.29 -5.91 -12.89
N GLY A 185 4.79 -6.62 -13.90
CA GLY A 185 5.24 -6.52 -15.29
C GLY A 185 4.43 -5.54 -16.13
N GLY A 186 3.24 -5.15 -15.68
CA GLY A 186 2.32 -4.29 -16.42
C GLY A 186 1.57 -5.03 -17.54
N LYS A 187 0.55 -4.33 -18.10
CA LYS A 187 -0.34 -4.86 -19.15
C LYS A 187 0.40 -5.40 -20.37
N LEU A 188 1.41 -4.67 -20.87
CA LEU A 188 2.15 -5.07 -22.07
C LEU A 188 2.94 -6.37 -21.88
N THR A 189 3.67 -6.49 -20.77
CA THR A 189 4.41 -7.72 -20.45
C THR A 189 3.46 -8.90 -20.28
N TYR A 190 2.33 -8.67 -19.61
CA TYR A 190 1.30 -9.68 -19.39
C TYR A 190 0.70 -10.18 -20.71
N GLU A 191 0.22 -9.27 -21.57
CA GLU A 191 -0.38 -9.61 -22.85
C GLU A 191 0.63 -10.27 -23.79
N PHE A 192 1.90 -9.81 -23.78
CA PHE A 192 2.96 -10.45 -24.55
C PHE A 192 3.09 -11.94 -24.20
N ILE A 193 3.13 -12.28 -22.91
CA ILE A 193 3.23 -13.68 -22.47
C ILE A 193 1.95 -14.44 -22.82
N ARG A 194 0.77 -13.86 -22.53
CA ARG A 194 -0.54 -14.50 -22.77
C ARG A 194 -0.76 -14.85 -24.24
N LEU A 195 -0.39 -13.94 -25.16
CA LEU A 195 -0.55 -14.14 -26.60
C LEU A 195 0.44 -15.14 -27.18
N ASN A 196 1.65 -15.24 -26.62
CA ASN A 196 2.67 -16.18 -27.07
C ASN A 196 2.51 -17.60 -26.48
N ILE A 197 1.79 -17.74 -25.37
CA ILE A 197 1.49 -19.03 -24.74
C ILE A 197 -0.03 -19.15 -24.53
N PRO A 198 -0.82 -19.42 -25.58
CA PRO A 198 -2.28 -19.49 -25.48
C PRO A 198 -2.75 -20.52 -24.45
N GLY A 199 -3.80 -20.19 -23.69
CA GLY A 199 -4.34 -21.08 -22.64
C GLY A 199 -3.56 -21.10 -21.32
N SER A 200 -2.42 -20.40 -21.24
CA SER A 200 -1.60 -20.34 -20.02
C SER A 200 -2.09 -19.35 -18.98
N LEU A 201 -2.58 -18.19 -19.41
CA LEU A 201 -2.92 -17.07 -18.53
C LEU A 201 -4.36 -16.58 -18.78
N PRO A 202 -5.08 -16.15 -17.73
CA PRO A 202 -6.39 -15.52 -17.83
C PRO A 202 -6.48 -14.37 -18.83
N SER A 203 -7.69 -14.05 -19.31
CA SER A 203 -7.92 -12.81 -20.07
C SER A 203 -7.84 -11.59 -19.15
N LEU A 204 -7.59 -10.41 -19.73
CA LEU A 204 -7.63 -9.14 -19.00
C LEU A 204 -8.98 -8.94 -18.30
N THR A 205 -10.10 -9.26 -18.96
CA THR A 205 -11.43 -9.19 -18.35
C THR A 205 -11.52 -10.08 -17.10
N MET A 206 -10.97 -11.30 -17.14
CA MET A 206 -10.94 -12.16 -15.95
C MET A 206 -10.05 -11.58 -14.86
N LEU A 207 -8.90 -10.99 -15.19
CA LEU A 207 -8.05 -10.30 -14.21
C LEU A 207 -8.77 -9.11 -13.57
N THR A 208 -9.45 -8.28 -14.36
CA THR A 208 -10.24 -7.16 -13.86
C THR A 208 -11.32 -7.65 -12.90
N THR A 209 -12.01 -8.74 -13.24
CA THR A 209 -12.99 -9.38 -12.35
C THR A 209 -12.35 -9.93 -11.06
N LEU A 210 -11.15 -10.51 -11.15
CA LEU A 210 -10.42 -10.99 -9.96
C LEU A 210 -10.01 -9.84 -9.04
N ILE A 211 -9.57 -8.72 -9.62
CA ILE A 211 -9.21 -7.50 -8.88
C ILE A 211 -10.46 -6.86 -8.26
N SER A 212 -11.54 -6.73 -9.02
CA SER A 212 -12.78 -6.08 -8.57
C SER A 212 -13.51 -6.91 -7.50
N ASN A 213 -13.54 -8.23 -7.64
CA ASN A 213 -14.12 -9.14 -6.65
C ASN A 213 -13.23 -9.35 -5.41
N SER A 214 -12.04 -8.76 -5.36
CA SER A 214 -11.20 -8.88 -4.19
C SER A 214 -11.78 -8.10 -3.00
N ASN A 215 -11.75 -8.69 -1.82
CA ASN A 215 -12.09 -8.02 -0.54
C ASN A 215 -11.10 -6.91 -0.16
N LEU A 216 -10.16 -6.57 -1.05
CA LEU A 216 -9.08 -5.60 -0.85
C LEU A 216 -9.33 -4.28 -1.58
N LYS A 217 -10.54 -4.06 -2.10
CA LYS A 217 -10.95 -2.75 -2.64
C LYS A 217 -10.68 -1.65 -1.62
N ILE A 218 -10.19 -0.52 -2.12
CA ILE A 218 -9.91 0.67 -1.33
C ILE A 218 -10.77 1.79 -1.88
N SER A 219 -11.66 2.31 -1.04
CA SER A 219 -12.48 3.49 -1.35
C SER A 219 -11.90 4.71 -0.64
N GLU A 220 -12.06 5.89 -1.23
CA GLU A 220 -11.66 7.15 -0.59
C GLU A 220 -12.37 7.30 0.77
N ALA A 221 -11.63 7.79 1.78
CA ALA A 221 -12.11 8.07 3.13
C ALA A 221 -12.61 6.85 3.92
N GLU A 222 -12.50 5.65 3.36
CA GLU A 222 -12.95 4.43 4.01
C GLU A 222 -11.90 3.89 4.99
N PHE A 223 -12.21 3.89 6.29
CA PHE A 223 -11.46 3.12 7.28
C PHE A 223 -11.83 1.63 7.23
N ARG A 224 -10.84 0.80 6.89
CA ARG A 224 -10.95 -0.65 6.64
C ARG A 224 -10.71 -1.50 7.90
N PHE A 225 -11.43 -1.21 8.99
CA PHE A 225 -11.21 -1.85 10.29
C PHE A 225 -11.52 -3.36 10.30
N ASP A 226 -12.50 -3.83 9.53
CA ASP A 226 -12.86 -5.25 9.50
C ASP A 226 -11.81 -6.07 8.74
N GLN A 227 -11.21 -5.51 7.69
CA GLN A 227 -10.09 -6.10 6.98
C GLN A 227 -8.82 -6.09 7.85
N LEU A 228 -8.61 -5.03 8.63
CA LEU A 228 -7.54 -4.95 9.61
C LEU A 228 -7.67 -6.06 10.67
N GLN A 229 -8.88 -6.28 11.20
CA GLN A 229 -9.15 -7.36 12.15
C GLN A 229 -8.78 -8.72 11.59
N LYS A 230 -9.26 -9.06 10.39
CA LYS A 230 -8.91 -10.32 9.71
C LYS A 230 -7.40 -10.47 9.51
N HIS A 231 -6.72 -9.38 9.17
CA HIS A 231 -5.27 -9.38 9.03
C HIS A 231 -4.55 -9.73 10.35
N PHE A 232 -5.00 -9.17 11.47
CA PHE A 232 -4.44 -9.44 12.80
C PHE A 232 -4.78 -10.84 13.32
N GLU A 233 -6.01 -11.31 13.09
CA GLU A 233 -6.44 -12.67 13.43
C GLU A 233 -5.60 -13.72 12.69
N ASN A 234 -5.37 -13.54 11.38
CA ASN A 234 -4.53 -14.42 10.57
C ASN A 234 -3.07 -14.47 11.05
N LEU A 235 -2.58 -13.37 11.63
CA LEU A 235 -1.22 -13.26 12.16
C LEU A 235 -1.12 -13.65 13.64
N ASN A 236 -2.25 -13.85 14.33
CA ASN A 236 -2.35 -14.00 15.78
C ASN A 236 -1.63 -12.87 16.54
N LEU A 237 -1.96 -11.61 16.20
CA LEU A 237 -1.39 -10.40 16.79
C LEU A 237 -2.46 -9.59 17.53
N GLN A 238 -2.02 -8.83 18.53
CA GLN A 238 -2.91 -7.99 19.35
C GLN A 238 -2.44 -6.53 19.46
N TYR A 239 -1.17 -6.25 19.15
CA TYR A 239 -0.59 -4.92 19.32
C TYR A 239 -0.19 -4.32 17.98
N ALA A 240 -0.41 -3.02 17.82
CA ALA A 240 -0.04 -2.30 16.61
C ALA A 240 0.46 -0.89 16.92
N PHE A 241 1.08 -0.26 15.95
CA PHE A 241 1.50 1.12 15.98
C PHE A 241 0.95 1.86 14.75
N GLY A 242 0.29 2.99 14.94
CA GLY A 242 -0.28 3.79 13.86
C GLY A 242 0.75 4.73 13.26
N SER A 243 0.59 5.07 11.98
CA SER A 243 1.32 6.16 11.35
C SER A 243 0.42 6.93 10.40
N GLU A 244 0.64 8.24 10.35
CA GLU A 244 -0.12 9.17 9.52
C GLU A 244 0.86 10.09 8.80
N ASP A 245 0.67 10.24 7.49
CA ASP A 245 1.47 11.14 6.67
C ASP A 245 0.71 11.52 5.39
N ALA A 246 1.12 12.63 4.77
CA ALA A 246 0.52 13.15 3.56
C ALA A 246 1.54 13.30 2.43
N THR A 247 1.07 13.21 1.18
CA THR A 247 1.94 13.37 0.01
C THR A 247 1.27 14.19 -1.09
N GLY A 248 2.07 14.94 -1.85
CA GLY A 248 1.59 15.73 -2.99
C GLY A 248 0.97 14.88 -4.08
N VAL A 249 -0.16 15.33 -4.61
CA VAL A 249 -0.91 14.68 -5.70
C VAL A 249 -1.22 15.65 -6.84
N ILE A 250 -1.55 15.09 -8.00
CA ILE A 250 -2.03 15.88 -9.15
C ILE A 250 -3.45 16.37 -8.82
N LYS A 251 -3.63 17.69 -8.81
CA LYS A 251 -4.91 18.40 -8.61
C LYS A 251 -5.88 18.13 -9.76
N LYS A 252 -6.50 16.95 -9.80
CA LYS A 252 -7.44 16.52 -10.85
C LYS A 252 -8.60 15.73 -10.24
N ILE A 253 -9.81 16.03 -10.70
CA ILE A 253 -11.03 15.32 -10.33
C ILE A 253 -11.25 14.16 -11.31
N LYS A 254 -11.49 12.96 -10.80
CA LYS A 254 -11.88 11.78 -11.58
C LYS A 254 -13.21 11.22 -11.09
N TYR A 255 -14.04 10.73 -12.00
CA TYR A 255 -15.25 9.99 -11.67
C TYR A 255 -14.91 8.50 -11.50
N ASP A 256 -15.30 7.92 -10.38
CA ASP A 256 -15.24 6.47 -10.14
C ASP A 256 -16.61 5.86 -10.43
N SER A 257 -16.72 5.13 -11.53
CA SER A 257 -17.96 4.48 -11.97
C SER A 257 -18.44 3.40 -11.01
N ILE A 258 -17.52 2.74 -10.30
CA ILE A 258 -17.85 1.62 -9.41
C ILE A 258 -18.54 2.12 -8.14
N THR A 259 -18.15 3.30 -7.66
CA THR A 259 -18.75 3.90 -6.47
C THR A 259 -19.71 5.05 -6.77
N ASN A 260 -19.84 5.45 -8.04
CA ASN A 260 -20.61 6.60 -8.50
C ASN A 260 -20.17 7.93 -7.84
N LYS A 261 -18.86 8.16 -7.72
CA LYS A 261 -18.30 9.29 -6.93
C LYS A 261 -17.33 10.12 -7.73
N PHE A 262 -17.18 11.38 -7.30
CA PHE A 262 -16.15 12.29 -7.79
C PHE A 262 -15.00 12.37 -6.78
N ILE A 263 -13.83 11.89 -7.19
CA ILE A 263 -12.63 11.78 -6.36
C ILE A 263 -11.63 12.88 -6.76
N GLY A 264 -10.98 13.49 -5.77
CA GLY A 264 -9.97 14.54 -5.98
C GLY A 264 -10.32 15.89 -5.37
N PHE A 265 -11.51 16.03 -4.79
CA PHE A 265 -11.84 17.14 -3.89
C PHE A 265 -11.33 16.82 -2.46
N PRO A 266 -11.02 17.83 -1.64
CA PRO A 266 -10.66 17.65 -0.23
C PRO A 266 -11.82 17.02 0.50
N THR A 267 -11.63 15.86 1.12
CA THR A 267 -12.72 15.18 1.81
C THR A 267 -13.08 15.95 3.08
N PRO A 268 -14.35 16.38 3.27
CA PRO A 268 -14.77 17.05 4.48
C PRO A 268 -14.60 16.16 5.71
N LEU A 269 -14.25 16.77 6.84
CA LEU A 269 -14.03 16.08 8.11
C LEU A 269 -15.23 16.31 9.05
N ASP A 270 -15.70 15.23 9.68
CA ASP A 270 -16.60 15.26 10.83
C ASP A 270 -15.82 14.84 12.07
N HIS A 271 -15.58 15.78 12.99
CA HIS A 271 -14.71 15.58 14.16
C HIS A 271 -13.36 14.95 13.78
N GLY A 272 -12.72 15.49 12.74
CA GLY A 272 -11.46 14.99 12.22
C GLY A 272 -11.50 13.67 11.44
N VAL A 273 -12.62 12.96 11.41
CA VAL A 273 -12.80 11.74 10.62
C VAL A 273 -13.36 12.13 9.24
N PRO A 274 -12.75 11.71 8.12
CA PRO A 274 -13.25 12.02 6.79
C PRO A 274 -14.62 11.38 6.54
N ILE A 275 -15.54 12.15 5.95
CA ILE A 275 -16.88 11.69 5.63
C ILE A 275 -16.82 10.83 4.37
N LYS A 276 -17.18 9.55 4.51
CA LYS A 276 -17.27 8.62 3.38
C LYS A 276 -18.34 9.09 2.40
N GLU A 277 -18.08 8.87 1.12
CA GLU A 277 -19.08 9.02 0.04
C GLU A 277 -19.63 10.45 -0.13
N TYR A 278 -18.91 11.48 0.32
CA TYR A 278 -19.40 12.85 0.34
C TYR A 278 -19.72 13.42 -1.07
N TYR A 279 -18.78 13.30 -2.02
CA TYR A 279 -18.92 13.87 -3.36
C TYR A 279 -19.66 12.92 -4.32
N HIS A 280 -20.93 12.68 -4.02
CA HIS A 280 -21.85 11.92 -4.86
C HIS A 280 -22.95 12.84 -5.39
N THR A 281 -23.14 12.89 -6.71
CA THR A 281 -24.24 13.63 -7.33
C THR A 281 -24.66 13.06 -8.68
N ASP A 282 -25.95 13.15 -8.97
CA ASP A 282 -26.57 12.90 -10.28
C ASP A 282 -26.97 14.20 -10.99
N SER A 283 -26.61 15.36 -10.43
CA SER A 283 -26.86 16.69 -11.02
C SER A 283 -25.56 17.30 -11.54
N LEU A 284 -25.55 17.62 -12.84
CA LEU A 284 -24.43 18.32 -13.48
C LEU A 284 -24.22 19.72 -12.88
N ASP A 285 -25.29 20.40 -12.46
CA ASP A 285 -25.20 21.73 -11.86
C ASP A 285 -24.56 21.69 -10.47
N THR A 286 -24.86 20.65 -9.68
CA THR A 286 -24.18 20.43 -8.40
C THR A 286 -22.68 20.18 -8.62
N LEU A 287 -22.31 19.37 -9.62
CA LEU A 287 -20.91 19.14 -9.96
C LEU A 287 -20.21 20.45 -10.37
N LYS A 288 -20.85 21.27 -11.20
CA LYS A 288 -20.33 22.61 -11.59
C LYS A 288 -20.13 23.51 -10.39
N LEU A 289 -21.07 23.52 -9.44
CA LEU A 289 -20.94 24.29 -8.21
C LEU A 289 -19.68 23.88 -7.44
N TRP A 290 -19.45 22.58 -7.23
CA TRP A 290 -18.25 22.09 -6.56
C TRP A 290 -16.95 22.49 -7.28
N PHE A 291 -16.90 22.37 -8.62
CA PHE A 291 -15.73 22.80 -9.39
C PHE A 291 -15.43 24.30 -9.27
N ASN A 292 -16.45 25.12 -9.04
CA ASN A 292 -16.30 26.57 -8.92
C ASN A 292 -16.05 27.03 -7.48
N SER A 293 -16.46 26.25 -6.48
CA SER A 293 -16.45 26.67 -5.07
C SER A 293 -15.44 25.92 -4.19
N ILE A 294 -14.86 24.83 -4.68
CA ILE A 294 -13.99 23.95 -3.88
C ILE A 294 -12.67 23.77 -4.62
N ASP A 295 -11.57 24.05 -3.93
CA ASP A 295 -10.24 23.77 -4.45
C ASP A 295 -10.01 22.26 -4.60
N LYS A 296 -9.21 21.89 -5.58
CA LYS A 296 -8.84 20.48 -5.79
C LYS A 296 -7.80 20.06 -4.75
N SER A 297 -7.88 18.82 -4.27
CA SER A 297 -6.92 18.26 -3.31
C SER A 297 -5.49 18.39 -3.85
N SER A 298 -4.64 19.07 -3.07
CA SER A 298 -3.19 19.17 -3.30
C SER A 298 -2.43 18.02 -2.67
N LEU A 299 -3.00 17.44 -1.61
CA LEU A 299 -2.38 16.40 -0.79
C LEU A 299 -3.31 15.19 -0.67
N LEU A 300 -2.70 14.03 -0.50
CA LEU A 300 -3.35 12.78 -0.13
C LEU A 300 -2.84 12.38 1.25
N ASN A 301 -3.75 12.25 2.22
CA ASN A 301 -3.44 11.74 3.54
C ASN A 301 -3.61 10.22 3.60
N VAL A 302 -2.71 9.53 4.29
CA VAL A 302 -2.70 8.07 4.44
C VAL A 302 -2.52 7.67 5.90
N HIS A 303 -3.29 6.65 6.30
CA HIS A 303 -3.23 6.03 7.62
C HIS A 303 -2.72 4.59 7.48
N MET A 304 -1.57 4.30 8.06
CA MET A 304 -0.97 2.96 8.06
C MET A 304 -0.95 2.39 9.48
N ILE A 305 -1.26 1.10 9.61
CA ILE A 305 -1.17 0.35 10.88
C ILE A 305 -0.06 -0.68 10.76
N GLN A 306 0.99 -0.52 11.55
CA GLN A 306 2.13 -1.44 11.64
C GLN A 306 1.88 -2.45 12.78
N PRO A 307 1.73 -3.76 12.48
CA PRO A 307 1.58 -4.75 13.55
C PRO A 307 2.91 -4.91 14.31
N VAL A 308 2.82 -5.11 15.63
CA VAL A 308 3.96 -5.45 16.49
C VAL A 308 4.14 -6.96 16.48
N GLN A 309 5.36 -7.43 16.22
CA GLN A 309 5.67 -8.85 16.08
C GLN A 309 5.26 -9.68 17.30
N SER A 310 4.83 -10.93 17.06
CA SER A 310 4.74 -11.95 18.11
C SER A 310 6.06 -12.71 18.25
N THR A 311 6.25 -13.37 19.39
CA THR A 311 7.41 -14.24 19.70
C THR A 311 7.59 -15.42 18.73
N THR A 312 6.60 -15.74 17.89
CA THR A 312 6.57 -16.96 17.08
C THR A 312 6.92 -16.76 15.60
N GLN A 313 7.07 -15.52 15.13
CA GLN A 313 7.30 -15.22 13.72
C GLN A 313 8.66 -14.55 13.48
N ASN A 314 9.49 -15.18 12.63
CA ASN A 314 10.80 -14.65 12.23
C ASN A 314 10.70 -13.52 11.16
N THR A 315 9.50 -13.15 10.74
CA THR A 315 9.24 -12.12 9.72
C THR A 315 8.45 -10.96 10.31
N ILE A 316 8.85 -9.73 10.00
CA ILE A 316 8.07 -8.53 10.38
C ILE A 316 6.80 -8.52 9.53
N PRO A 317 5.60 -8.50 10.13
CA PRO A 317 4.35 -8.40 9.38
C PRO A 317 4.30 -7.05 8.62
N SER A 318 3.80 -7.09 7.39
CA SER A 318 3.69 -5.90 6.55
C SER A 318 2.70 -4.89 7.14
N PRO A 319 3.00 -3.58 7.11
CA PRO A 319 2.03 -2.57 7.51
C PRO A 319 0.78 -2.59 6.63
N PHE A 320 -0.37 -2.31 7.25
CA PHE A 320 -1.69 -2.34 6.63
C PHE A 320 -2.19 -0.93 6.32
N LEU A 321 -2.63 -0.68 5.07
CA LEU A 321 -3.25 0.57 4.67
C LEU A 321 -4.70 0.64 5.18
N LEU A 322 -4.92 1.44 6.22
CA LEU A 322 -6.19 1.56 6.91
C LEU A 322 -7.17 2.50 6.18
N SER A 323 -6.70 3.66 5.73
CA SER A 323 -7.52 4.68 5.05
C SER A 323 -6.64 5.61 4.22
N ALA A 324 -7.19 6.17 3.14
CA ALA A 324 -6.56 7.18 2.30
C ALA A 324 -7.61 8.15 1.72
N TYR A 325 -7.30 9.45 1.67
CA TYR A 325 -8.22 10.48 1.15
C TYR A 325 -7.52 11.81 0.81
N GLY A 326 -8.12 12.57 -0.11
CA GLY A 326 -7.63 13.90 -0.48
C GLY A 326 -7.87 14.96 0.61
N ILE A 327 -6.93 15.88 0.79
CA ILE A 327 -7.02 16.99 1.75
C ILE A 327 -6.47 18.30 1.15
N ASP A 328 -6.76 19.42 1.82
CA ASP A 328 -6.34 20.80 1.50
C ASP A 328 -5.46 21.44 2.61
N ASN A 329 -4.86 20.61 3.46
CA ASN A 329 -4.00 20.99 4.59
C ASN A 329 -4.68 21.76 5.75
N THR A 330 -6.00 21.98 5.71
CA THR A 330 -6.75 22.78 6.71
C THR A 330 -7.00 22.07 8.05
N ALA A 331 -6.70 20.77 8.15
CA ALA A 331 -6.95 19.99 9.35
C ALA A 331 -6.19 20.52 10.57
N THR A 332 -6.90 20.73 11.68
CA THR A 332 -6.32 21.25 12.92
C THR A 332 -5.73 20.15 13.81
N ALA A 333 -4.98 20.55 14.84
CA ALA A 333 -4.54 19.61 15.88
C ALA A 333 -5.71 18.90 16.58
N ASN A 334 -6.87 19.55 16.71
CA ASN A 334 -8.08 18.94 17.28
C ASN A 334 -8.64 17.83 16.37
N ASP A 335 -8.68 18.07 15.06
CA ASP A 335 -9.11 17.06 14.08
C ASP A 335 -8.20 15.82 14.11
N ILE A 336 -6.90 16.02 14.27
CA ILE A 336 -5.93 14.93 14.44
C ILE A 336 -6.22 14.13 15.72
N LEU A 337 -6.43 14.80 16.86
CA LEU A 337 -6.72 14.15 18.14
C LEU A 337 -7.98 13.29 18.09
N GLN A 338 -9.08 13.85 17.56
CA GLN A 338 -10.36 13.16 17.46
C GLN A 338 -10.26 11.93 16.54
N ARG A 339 -9.52 12.06 15.44
CA ARG A 339 -9.27 10.95 14.51
C ARG A 339 -8.41 9.85 15.11
N TRP A 340 -7.33 10.18 15.82
CA TRP A 340 -6.52 9.17 16.52
C TRP A 340 -7.33 8.47 17.61
N TRP A 341 -8.18 9.20 18.33
CA TRP A 341 -9.11 8.61 19.29
C TRP A 341 -10.12 7.67 18.63
N TYR A 342 -10.69 8.06 17.49
CA TYR A 342 -11.58 7.22 16.70
C TYR A 342 -10.90 5.92 16.25
N ILE A 343 -9.70 6.02 15.66
CA ILE A 343 -8.89 4.87 15.24
C ILE A 343 -8.59 3.96 16.43
N PHE A 344 -8.16 4.52 17.56
CA PHE A 344 -7.88 3.78 18.78
C PHE A 344 -9.08 2.97 19.25
N ASN A 345 -10.25 3.58 19.37
CA ASN A 345 -11.47 2.90 19.86
C ASN A 345 -11.96 1.83 18.90
N GLN A 346 -11.95 2.11 17.59
CA GLN A 346 -12.40 1.15 16.57
C GLN A 346 -11.50 -0.08 16.51
N CYS A 347 -10.18 0.10 16.68
CA CYS A 347 -9.24 -1.01 16.81
C CYS A 347 -9.42 -1.77 18.11
N LEU A 348 -9.61 -1.07 19.24
CA LEU A 348 -9.78 -1.70 20.55
C LEU A 348 -11.04 -2.58 20.60
N GLN A 349 -12.15 -2.14 20.01
CA GLN A 349 -13.38 -2.93 19.86
C GLN A 349 -13.17 -4.24 19.09
N ARG A 350 -12.12 -4.31 18.27
CA ARG A 350 -11.73 -5.47 17.46
C ARG A 350 -10.54 -6.23 18.05
N ASN A 351 -10.27 -6.04 19.35
CA ASN A 351 -9.17 -6.66 20.09
C ASN A 351 -7.76 -6.31 19.54
N ILE A 352 -7.62 -5.12 18.95
CA ILE A 352 -6.33 -4.59 18.49
C ILE A 352 -5.96 -3.38 19.34
N ARG A 353 -4.90 -3.50 20.14
CA ARG A 353 -4.36 -2.42 20.97
C ARG A 353 -3.33 -1.61 20.18
N ILE A 354 -3.72 -0.41 19.74
CA ILE A 354 -2.78 0.58 19.18
C ILE A 354 -1.91 1.14 20.30
N ILE A 355 -0.61 0.89 20.32
CA ILE A 355 0.33 1.39 21.34
C ILE A 355 0.55 2.89 21.22
N GLY A 356 0.55 3.41 19.99
CA GLY A 356 0.89 4.80 19.72
C GLY A 356 0.78 5.18 18.24
N PHE A 357 1.13 6.42 17.94
CA PHE A 357 1.13 7.00 16.60
C PHE A 357 2.48 7.64 16.25
N ALA A 358 2.87 7.58 14.97
CA ALA A 358 4.01 8.29 14.42
C ALA A 358 3.63 9.18 13.23
N THR A 359 4.28 10.34 13.15
CA THR A 359 4.06 11.32 12.08
C THR A 359 5.38 12.03 11.75
N ASP A 360 5.37 12.84 10.70
CA ASP A 360 6.38 13.88 10.53
C ASP A 360 6.17 15.03 11.54
N ALA A 361 7.19 15.89 11.66
CA ALA A 361 7.31 17.00 12.59
C ALA A 361 6.66 18.28 12.08
N ASP A 362 5.51 18.17 11.42
CA ASP A 362 4.60 19.30 11.17
C ASP A 362 3.97 19.75 12.50
N ALA A 363 3.86 21.07 12.67
CA ALA A 363 3.41 21.74 13.88
C ALA A 363 2.07 21.21 14.40
N LYS A 364 1.10 20.91 13.52
CA LYS A 364 -0.23 20.42 13.94
C LYS A 364 -0.16 19.04 14.59
N TYR A 365 0.68 18.14 14.07
CA TYR A 365 0.88 16.81 14.64
C TYR A 365 1.67 16.88 15.95
N VAL A 366 2.74 17.68 16.00
CA VAL A 366 3.51 17.90 17.24
C VAL A 366 2.60 18.46 18.34
N ARG A 367 1.71 19.39 18.01
CA ARG A 367 0.72 19.94 18.94
C ARG A 367 -0.27 18.87 19.42
N ALA A 368 -0.81 18.04 18.52
CA ALA A 368 -1.69 16.93 18.88
C ALA A 368 -1.00 15.93 19.82
N MET A 369 0.23 15.51 19.51
CA MET A 369 1.02 14.60 20.36
C MET A 369 1.21 15.15 21.77
N ARG A 370 1.55 16.44 21.90
CA ARG A 370 1.74 17.10 23.19
C ARG A 370 0.45 17.14 24.01
N LEU A 371 -0.67 17.52 23.38
CA LEU A 371 -1.97 17.58 24.02
C LEU A 371 -2.40 16.20 24.55
N MET A 372 -2.25 15.15 23.74
CA MET A 372 -2.70 13.81 24.10
C MET A 372 -1.82 13.10 25.14
N SER A 373 -0.50 13.29 25.07
CA SER A 373 0.46 12.76 26.06
C SER A 373 0.53 13.58 27.35
N GLY A 374 -0.03 14.79 27.34
CA GLY A 374 0.11 15.75 28.41
C GLY A 374 1.53 16.33 28.53
N PHE A 375 2.32 16.28 27.45
CA PHE A 375 3.70 16.74 27.40
C PHE A 375 3.76 18.27 27.24
N PHE A 376 3.87 18.98 28.37
CA PHE A 376 3.80 20.45 28.45
C PHE A 376 2.57 21.00 27.72
N ALA A 377 1.44 20.32 27.84
CA ALA A 377 0.15 20.73 27.33
C ALA A 377 -0.93 20.01 28.15
N SER A 378 -2.12 20.61 28.23
CA SER A 378 -3.25 20.00 28.93
C SER A 378 -4.45 19.94 28.02
N LEU A 379 -5.21 18.86 28.22
CA LEU A 379 -6.48 18.60 27.54
C LEU A 379 -7.52 18.34 28.64
N PRO A 380 -7.92 19.39 29.40
CA PRO A 380 -8.61 19.25 30.68
C PRO A 380 -9.96 18.54 30.58
N ASN A 381 -10.67 18.73 29.46
CA ASN A 381 -12.03 18.22 29.28
C ASN A 381 -12.09 16.77 28.76
N PHE A 382 -10.93 16.17 28.49
CA PHE A 382 -10.87 14.81 27.97
C PHE A 382 -9.64 14.10 28.56
N PRO A 383 -9.78 13.49 29.75
CA PRO A 383 -8.67 12.94 30.50
C PRO A 383 -8.21 11.61 29.91
N VAL A 384 -7.56 11.64 28.75
CA VAL A 384 -7.03 10.48 28.00
C VAL A 384 -6.25 9.53 28.91
N HIS A 385 -5.45 10.08 29.83
CA HIS A 385 -4.65 9.35 30.79
C HIS A 385 -5.45 8.48 31.78
N GLN A 386 -6.73 8.79 32.04
CA GLN A 386 -7.60 8.05 32.97
C GLN A 386 -8.35 6.90 32.28
N HIS A 387 -8.14 6.69 30.98
CA HIS A 387 -8.79 5.61 30.25
C HIS A 387 -8.35 4.24 30.80
N GLN A 388 -9.29 3.27 30.87
CA GLN A 388 -9.05 1.96 31.50
C GLN A 388 -7.93 1.15 30.84
N GLN A 389 -7.64 1.41 29.55
CA GLN A 389 -6.56 0.78 28.80
C GLN A 389 -5.23 1.53 28.87
N ALA A 390 -5.13 2.60 29.66
CA ALA A 390 -3.88 3.35 29.80
C ALA A 390 -2.79 2.48 30.46
N PHE A 391 -1.58 2.55 29.90
CA PHE A 391 -0.41 1.99 30.54
C PHE A 391 -0.13 2.76 31.83
N THR A 392 0.28 2.06 32.88
CA THR A 392 0.60 2.67 34.17
C THR A 392 2.02 2.30 34.52
N VAL A 393 2.89 3.30 34.63
CA VAL A 393 4.29 3.09 34.99
C VAL A 393 4.52 3.47 36.44
N LYS A 394 4.99 2.52 37.25
CA LYS A 394 5.47 2.82 38.61
C LYS A 394 6.91 3.34 38.56
N LEU A 395 7.10 4.61 38.90
CA LEU A 395 8.43 5.20 39.06
C LEU A 395 8.93 4.97 40.49
N LYS A 396 10.16 4.44 40.64
CA LYS A 396 10.77 4.20 41.98
C LYS A 396 11.03 5.51 42.73
N SER A 397 11.36 6.56 41.98
CA SER A 397 11.65 7.91 42.47
C SER A 397 11.08 8.94 41.49
N ARG A 398 10.80 10.15 41.95
CA ARG A 398 10.36 11.23 41.05
C ARG A 398 11.55 11.72 40.23
N TRP A 399 11.64 11.30 38.97
CA TRP A 399 12.69 11.72 38.06
C TRP A 399 12.49 13.18 37.60
N PRO A 400 13.38 14.13 37.96
CA PRO A 400 13.21 15.54 37.61
C PRO A 400 13.43 15.81 36.12
N TRP A 401 14.07 14.88 35.41
CA TRP A 401 14.42 14.99 33.99
C TRP A 401 13.37 14.37 33.05
N PHE A 402 12.40 13.63 33.59
CA PHE A 402 11.34 12.94 32.85
C PHE A 402 10.01 13.68 32.98
N PHE A 403 9.42 14.05 31.85
CA PHE A 403 8.28 14.97 31.81
C PHE A 403 6.94 14.34 31.37
N LEU A 404 6.90 13.03 31.10
CA LEU A 404 5.63 12.35 30.86
C LEU A 404 4.94 11.96 32.16
N ARG A 405 3.61 11.89 32.13
CA ARG A 405 2.79 11.41 33.25
C ARG A 405 2.96 9.90 33.41
N GLU A 406 2.74 9.40 34.63
CA GLU A 406 2.82 7.96 34.95
C GLU A 406 1.82 7.12 34.14
N GLN A 407 0.67 7.71 33.78
CA GLN A 407 -0.35 7.07 32.96
C GLN A 407 -0.36 7.65 31.54
N GLN A 408 -0.20 6.76 30.55
CA GLN A 408 -0.24 7.12 29.12
C GLN A 408 -1.13 6.12 28.37
N LEU A 409 -2.12 6.62 27.62
CA LEU A 409 -2.92 5.75 26.75
C LEU A 409 -2.19 5.41 25.46
N LEU A 410 -1.52 6.41 24.88
CA LEU A 410 -0.84 6.32 23.60
C LEU A 410 0.56 6.90 23.75
N LEU A 411 1.50 6.32 23.01
CA LEU A 411 2.85 6.84 22.85
C LEU A 411 3.00 7.51 21.49
N PHE A 412 3.96 8.41 21.38
CA PHE A 412 4.15 9.21 20.18
C PHE A 412 5.61 9.24 19.76
N PHE A 413 5.86 9.03 18.46
CA PHE A 413 7.18 9.12 17.87
C PHE A 413 7.14 10.02 16.64
N GLN A 414 8.04 11.00 16.61
CA GLN A 414 8.37 11.76 15.43
C GLN A 414 9.29 10.94 14.54
N ASP A 415 9.09 10.98 13.22
CA ASP A 415 9.94 10.22 12.30
C ASP A 415 11.40 10.63 12.43
N ALA A 416 12.23 9.67 12.85
CA ALA A 416 13.65 9.88 13.07
C ALA A 416 14.43 10.21 11.78
N THR A 417 13.96 9.74 10.63
CA THR A 417 14.55 10.06 9.31
C THR A 417 14.36 11.54 9.00
N HIS A 418 13.15 12.05 9.26
CA HIS A 418 12.83 13.47 9.13
C HIS A 418 13.55 14.31 10.20
N LEU A 419 13.65 13.85 11.44
CA LEU A 419 14.45 14.51 12.46
C LEU A 419 15.93 14.65 12.05
N ALA A 420 16.54 13.57 11.54
CA ALA A 420 17.93 13.59 11.07
C ALA A 420 18.14 14.55 9.89
N THR A 421 17.20 14.58 8.94
CA THR A 421 17.28 15.51 7.80
C THR A 421 17.02 16.96 8.22
N LYS A 422 16.08 17.25 9.13
CA LYS A 422 15.90 18.60 9.71
C LYS A 422 17.16 19.08 10.45
N TRP A 423 17.83 18.19 11.18
CA TRP A 423 19.11 18.48 11.82
C TRP A 423 20.19 18.83 10.77
N ARG A 424 20.36 18.00 9.72
CA ARG A 424 21.26 18.31 8.60
C ARG A 424 20.90 19.65 7.94
N ASN A 425 19.65 19.85 7.58
CA ASN A 425 19.21 21.05 6.84
C ASN A 425 19.43 22.32 7.65
N ARG A 426 19.33 22.26 8.98
CA ARG A 426 19.65 23.40 9.83
C ARG A 426 21.13 23.77 9.80
N LEU A 427 22.05 22.79 9.69
CA LEU A 427 23.46 23.05 9.41
C LEU A 427 23.65 23.72 8.04
N LEU A 428 22.90 23.30 7.03
CA LEU A 428 23.02 23.80 5.65
C LEU A 428 22.34 25.16 5.41
N SER A 429 21.50 25.61 6.32
CA SER A 429 20.70 26.84 6.19
C SER A 429 21.60 28.09 6.21
N SER A 430 21.36 29.00 5.25
CA SER A 430 22.03 30.30 5.18
C SER A 430 21.58 31.26 6.29
N THR A 431 20.41 31.03 6.90
CA THR A 431 19.83 31.88 7.95
C THR A 431 20.23 31.42 9.35
N ALA A 432 20.87 30.25 9.46
CA ALA A 432 21.36 29.70 10.71
C ALA A 432 22.78 30.20 11.05
N GLU A 433 22.97 30.64 12.29
CA GLU A 433 24.26 31.04 12.85
C GLU A 433 24.59 30.16 14.06
N LEU A 434 24.59 28.84 13.86
CA LEU A 434 24.73 27.88 14.97
C LEU A 434 26.06 28.08 15.72
N ARG A 435 25.98 28.17 17.06
CA ARG A 435 27.15 28.36 17.94
C ARG A 435 27.09 27.49 19.18
N LEU A 436 28.24 26.95 19.58
CA LEU A 436 28.46 26.26 20.84
C LEU A 436 29.58 26.97 21.61
N GLY A 437 29.22 27.85 22.55
CA GLY A 437 30.22 28.62 23.28
C GLY A 437 30.88 29.66 22.37
N ASP A 438 32.19 29.55 22.26
CA ASP A 438 33.08 30.26 21.36
C ASP A 438 33.19 29.59 19.98
N GLN A 439 32.78 28.33 19.85
CA GLN A 439 32.91 27.55 18.63
C GLN A 439 31.74 27.77 17.66
N SER A 440 32.06 27.94 16.38
CA SER A 440 31.06 28.01 15.31
C SER A 440 30.72 26.62 14.78
N ILE A 441 29.44 26.41 14.44
CA ILE A 441 28.99 25.23 13.69
C ILE A 441 28.73 25.71 12.26
N SER A 442 29.49 25.21 11.28
CA SER A 442 29.44 25.75 9.92
C SER A 442 29.65 24.68 8.85
N THR A 443 28.89 24.81 7.77
CA THR A 443 29.12 24.08 6.51
C THR A 443 30.44 24.42 5.85
N ASN A 444 31.00 25.60 6.09
CA ASN A 444 32.29 26.01 5.54
C ASN A 444 33.42 25.09 6.02
N HIS A 445 33.30 24.51 7.22
CA HIS A 445 34.23 23.48 7.70
C HIS A 445 34.18 22.20 6.87
N LEU A 446 33.02 21.85 6.31
CA LEU A 446 32.87 20.69 5.43
C LEU A 446 33.34 21.01 4.01
N TYR A 447 33.03 22.21 3.49
CA TYR A 447 33.55 22.67 2.21
C TYR A 447 35.08 22.73 2.20
N SER A 448 35.70 23.22 3.27
CA SER A 448 37.16 23.23 3.37
C SER A 448 37.72 21.81 3.34
N ILE A 449 37.10 20.82 3.99
CA ILE A 449 37.56 19.42 3.89
C ILE A 449 37.44 18.89 2.45
N ILE A 450 36.33 19.20 1.77
CA ILE A 450 36.07 18.72 0.40
C ILE A 450 37.00 19.39 -0.63
N ASP A 451 37.32 20.68 -0.47
CA ASP A 451 38.01 21.48 -1.48
C ASP A 451 39.51 21.73 -1.20
N ASN A 452 40.02 21.53 0.02
CA ASN A 452 41.38 21.91 0.43
C ASN A 452 42.49 21.00 -0.15
N GLY A 453 42.17 19.99 -0.97
CA GLY A 453 43.16 19.12 -1.64
C GLY A 453 44.03 18.25 -0.73
N LYS A 454 44.05 18.53 0.58
CA LYS A 454 44.76 17.77 1.64
C LYS A 454 44.14 16.40 1.87
N PHE A 455 42.84 16.28 1.69
CA PHE A 455 42.09 15.04 1.86
C PHE A 455 41.39 14.69 0.55
N THR A 456 41.32 13.40 0.25
CA THR A 456 40.60 12.87 -0.90
C THR A 456 39.22 12.37 -0.50
N LYS A 457 38.33 12.18 -1.48
CA LYS A 457 37.01 11.57 -1.26
C LYS A 457 37.08 10.20 -0.55
N ILE A 458 38.18 9.45 -0.70
CA ILE A 458 38.36 8.16 -0.03
C ILE A 458 38.54 8.36 1.49
N ASP A 459 39.17 9.46 1.89
CA ASP A 459 39.46 9.77 3.29
C ASP A 459 38.21 10.27 4.02
N HIS A 460 37.44 11.17 3.41
CA HIS A 460 36.30 11.82 4.06
C HIS A 460 34.91 11.31 3.62
N GLY A 461 34.80 10.58 2.50
CA GLY A 461 33.55 9.98 2.00
C GLY A 461 32.50 10.95 1.42
N LEU A 462 32.68 12.27 1.60
CA LEU A 462 31.73 13.31 1.17
C LEU A 462 31.87 13.71 -0.31
N THR A 463 30.80 14.31 -0.83
CA THR A 463 30.75 14.99 -2.13
C THR A 463 30.03 16.34 -1.97
N LYS A 464 30.18 17.26 -2.94
CA LYS A 464 29.49 18.56 -2.90
C LYS A 464 27.96 18.44 -2.80
N SER A 465 27.38 17.39 -3.39
CA SER A 465 25.95 17.11 -3.26
C SER A 465 25.54 16.76 -1.83
N ASP A 466 26.44 16.20 -1.00
CA ASP A 466 26.10 15.81 0.37
C ASP A 466 25.89 17.01 1.30
N VAL A 467 26.48 18.15 0.96
CA VAL A 467 26.35 19.44 1.68
C VAL A 467 25.53 20.47 0.88
N ASN A 468 24.82 20.02 -0.16
CA ASN A 468 23.95 20.88 -0.96
C ASN A 468 22.60 21.10 -0.25
N PRO A 469 22.19 22.35 0.03
CA PRO A 469 20.92 22.65 0.69
C PRO A 469 19.68 22.35 -0.18
N LYS A 470 19.81 22.25 -1.51
CA LYS A 470 18.66 22.03 -2.42
C LYS A 470 17.95 20.69 -2.20
N ASP A 471 18.69 19.66 -1.79
CA ASP A 471 18.12 18.33 -1.53
C ASP A 471 17.85 18.16 -0.02
N ARG A 472 16.72 18.71 0.43
CA ARG A 472 16.29 18.74 1.84
C ARG A 472 15.92 17.35 2.39
N GLN A 473 15.61 16.37 1.53
CA GLN A 473 15.19 15.02 1.94
C GLN A 473 16.33 13.99 1.90
N ASN A 474 17.59 14.42 1.71
CA ASN A 474 18.73 13.52 1.53
C ASN A 474 19.22 12.86 2.83
N PHE A 475 18.52 11.80 3.25
CA PHE A 475 18.95 11.01 4.40
C PHE A 475 20.31 10.31 4.18
N SER A 476 20.65 9.95 2.94
CA SER A 476 21.92 9.28 2.65
C SER A 476 23.13 10.16 3.00
N SER A 477 23.00 11.47 2.83
CA SER A 477 24.02 12.43 3.23
C SER A 477 24.13 12.56 4.75
N CYS A 478 23.03 12.44 5.50
CA CYS A 478 23.10 12.36 6.97
C CYS A 478 24.00 11.21 7.43
N VAL A 479 23.86 10.02 6.83
CA VAL A 479 24.68 8.85 7.18
C VAL A 479 26.17 9.12 6.89
N LYS A 480 26.51 9.69 5.73
CA LYS A 480 27.90 10.01 5.38
C LYS A 480 28.51 11.08 6.29
N LEU A 481 27.73 12.10 6.65
CA LEU A 481 28.14 13.16 7.57
C LEU A 481 28.42 12.65 9.00
N THR A 482 27.96 11.43 9.32
CA THR A 482 28.20 10.78 10.62
C THR A 482 29.27 9.69 10.57
N SER A 483 30.07 9.64 9.49
CA SER A 483 31.14 8.65 9.35
C SER A 483 32.29 8.91 10.31
N ASP A 484 32.87 7.83 10.84
CA ASP A 484 33.99 7.91 11.79
C ASP A 484 35.26 8.50 11.16
N ASP A 485 35.46 8.30 9.86
CA ASP A 485 36.62 8.84 9.15
C ASP A 485 36.53 10.37 9.00
N LEU A 486 35.34 10.91 8.73
CA LEU A 486 35.10 12.36 8.76
C LEU A 486 35.35 12.94 10.17
N PHE A 487 34.92 12.24 11.23
CA PHE A 487 35.11 12.70 12.60
C PHE A 487 36.58 12.78 12.99
N LYS A 488 37.41 11.83 12.55
CA LYS A 488 38.87 11.90 12.76
C LYS A 488 39.46 13.15 12.10
N ILE A 489 39.06 13.46 10.88
CA ILE A 489 39.55 14.63 10.12
C ILE A 489 39.14 15.94 10.80
N LEU A 490 37.88 16.06 11.24
CA LEU A 490 37.41 17.26 11.96
C LEU A 490 38.15 17.42 13.29
N LYS A 491 38.39 16.33 14.02
CA LYS A 491 39.09 16.39 15.32
C LYS A 491 40.50 16.98 15.23
N ASP A 492 41.17 16.86 14.09
CA ASP A 492 42.51 17.40 13.88
C ASP A 492 42.55 18.93 13.75
N ASN A 493 41.39 19.60 13.56
CA ASN A 493 41.29 21.05 13.47
C ASN A 493 40.41 21.63 14.60
N VAL A 494 41.05 22.40 15.48
CA VAL A 494 40.42 23.05 16.65
C VAL A 494 39.21 23.90 16.24
N ASP A 495 39.27 24.60 15.11
CA ASP A 495 38.19 25.49 14.65
C ASP A 495 36.91 24.72 14.26
N THR A 496 37.02 23.41 14.03
CA THR A 496 35.89 22.57 13.61
C THR A 496 35.23 21.80 14.75
N GLN A 497 35.72 21.98 15.99
CA GLN A 497 35.27 21.26 17.17
C GLN A 497 33.75 21.38 17.38
N GLY A 498 33.18 22.59 17.20
CA GLY A 498 31.72 22.78 17.29
C GLY A 498 30.95 21.95 16.26
N THR A 499 31.46 21.89 15.02
CA THR A 499 30.83 21.10 13.94
C THR A 499 30.96 19.60 14.18
N LEU A 500 32.11 19.14 14.70
CA LEU A 500 32.30 17.74 15.12
C LEU A 500 31.25 17.32 16.15
N ILE A 501 31.09 18.09 17.22
CA ILE A 501 30.10 17.80 18.28
C ILE A 501 28.69 17.79 17.71
N TYR A 502 28.35 18.76 16.84
CA TYR A 502 27.04 18.82 16.20
C TYR A 502 26.73 17.58 15.34
N LEU A 503 27.72 17.06 14.60
CA LEU A 503 27.57 15.85 13.80
C LEU A 503 27.58 14.58 14.66
N GLN A 504 28.26 14.57 15.81
CA GLN A 504 28.15 13.49 16.78
C GLN A 504 26.72 13.37 17.33
N MET A 505 26.05 14.49 17.59
CA MET A 505 24.63 14.48 17.97
C MET A 505 23.74 13.87 16.87
N LEU A 506 24.01 14.21 15.61
CA LEU A 506 23.33 13.58 14.48
C LEU A 506 23.56 12.06 14.44
N LYS A 507 24.80 11.60 14.69
CA LYS A 507 25.12 10.17 14.79
C LYS A 507 24.33 9.48 15.90
N MET A 508 24.23 10.12 17.07
CA MET A 508 23.47 9.59 18.21
C MET A 508 21.97 9.52 17.94
N ILE A 509 21.39 10.46 17.20
CA ILE A 509 19.98 10.38 16.74
C ILE A 509 19.78 9.15 15.84
N ILE A 510 20.67 8.93 14.87
CA ILE A 510 20.61 7.76 13.97
C ILE A 510 20.75 6.46 14.76
N MET A 511 21.69 6.38 15.69
CA MET A 511 21.88 5.21 16.56
C MET A 511 20.67 4.95 17.46
N ALA A 512 20.07 6.00 18.03
CA ALA A 512 18.94 5.86 18.94
C ALA A 512 17.70 5.27 18.24
N TYR A 513 17.38 5.73 17.02
CA TYR A 513 16.06 5.47 16.44
C TYR A 513 16.07 4.74 15.10
N ILE A 514 17.17 4.77 14.34
CA ILE A 514 17.20 4.27 12.95
C ILE A 514 18.02 2.98 12.82
N ASP A 515 19.22 2.94 13.39
CA ASP A 515 20.11 1.78 13.25
C ASP A 515 19.50 0.54 13.92
N LYS A 516 19.18 -0.49 13.15
CA LYS A 516 18.54 -1.73 13.63
C LYS A 516 19.45 -2.57 14.53
N LYS A 517 20.77 -2.36 14.51
CA LYS A 517 21.75 -3.14 15.27
C LYS A 517 21.98 -2.61 16.69
N THR A 518 21.53 -1.40 16.99
CA THR A 518 21.75 -0.78 18.30
C THR A 518 20.87 -1.44 19.38
N THR A 519 21.49 -1.83 20.50
CA THR A 519 20.80 -2.41 21.67
C THR A 519 19.93 -1.38 22.37
N ILE A 520 18.89 -1.80 23.10
CA ILE A 520 17.98 -0.86 23.79
C ILE A 520 18.70 0.06 24.79
N VAL A 521 19.70 -0.45 25.50
CA VAL A 521 20.53 0.34 26.42
C VAL A 521 21.27 1.44 25.68
N ALA A 522 21.94 1.09 24.57
CA ALA A 522 22.67 2.06 23.76
C ALA A 522 21.72 3.08 23.10
N ARG A 523 20.51 2.66 22.71
CA ARG A 523 19.47 3.57 22.18
C ARG A 523 19.04 4.59 23.22
N LEU A 524 18.72 4.11 24.43
CA LEU A 524 18.28 4.97 25.52
C LEU A 524 19.37 5.95 25.93
N ARG A 525 20.62 5.48 26.08
CA ARG A 525 21.77 6.34 26.36
C ARG A 525 21.95 7.40 25.27
N SER A 526 21.91 6.98 23.99
CA SER A 526 22.09 7.89 22.85
C SER A 526 21.00 8.97 22.80
N ALA A 527 19.73 8.56 22.93
CA ALA A 527 18.59 9.48 22.94
C ALA A 527 18.70 10.53 24.03
N TRP A 528 19.01 10.12 25.26
CA TRP A 528 19.09 11.04 26.40
C TRP A 528 20.33 11.90 26.40
N CYS A 529 21.46 11.44 25.85
CA CYS A 529 22.63 12.29 25.66
C CYS A 529 22.28 13.47 24.74
N VAL A 530 21.56 13.22 23.62
CA VAL A 530 21.11 14.30 22.73
C VAL A 530 20.13 15.25 23.44
N VAL A 531 19.22 14.73 24.28
CA VAL A 531 18.32 15.56 25.10
C VAL A 531 19.13 16.48 26.02
N PHE A 532 20.07 15.94 26.80
CA PHE A 532 20.85 16.74 27.74
C PHE A 532 21.76 17.74 27.04
N PHE A 533 22.38 17.34 25.94
CA PHE A 533 23.12 18.26 25.07
C PHE A 533 22.24 19.44 24.62
N CYS A 534 21.05 19.16 24.09
CA CYS A 534 20.12 20.20 23.64
C CYS A 534 19.66 21.11 24.80
N ARG A 535 19.40 20.53 25.97
CA ARG A 535 19.00 21.28 27.18
C ARG A 535 20.11 22.20 27.66
N ILE A 536 21.35 21.71 27.72
CA ILE A 536 22.53 22.50 28.09
C ILE A 536 22.72 23.64 27.09
N TRP A 537 22.71 23.32 25.79
CA TRP A 537 22.90 24.29 24.71
C TRP A 537 21.83 25.39 24.72
N LEU A 538 20.55 25.02 24.80
CA LEU A 538 19.44 25.97 24.87
C LEU A 538 19.52 26.87 26.11
N THR A 539 19.84 26.27 27.26
CA THR A 539 19.99 27.01 28.53
C THR A 539 21.12 28.02 28.43
N TRP A 540 22.25 27.65 27.84
CA TRP A 540 23.37 28.56 27.60
C TRP A 540 22.97 29.73 26.68
N ILE A 541 22.33 29.46 25.53
CA ILE A 541 21.87 30.53 24.62
C ILE A 541 20.98 31.52 25.38
N LYS A 542 20.02 31.02 26.16
CA LYS A 542 19.12 31.85 26.96
C LYS A 542 19.87 32.69 27.98
N LEU A 543 20.73 32.07 28.79
CA LEU A 543 21.49 32.78 29.84
C LEU A 543 22.46 33.82 29.25
N LYS A 544 23.11 33.52 28.13
CA LYS A 544 24.03 34.46 27.45
C LYS A 544 23.27 35.66 26.87
N THR A 545 22.09 35.43 26.27
CA THR A 545 21.25 36.53 25.72
C THR A 545 20.53 37.36 26.78
N PHE A 546 20.20 36.83 27.97
CA PHE A 546 19.65 37.65 29.06
C PHE A 546 20.61 38.74 29.56
N ASN A 547 21.93 38.56 29.37
CA ASN A 547 22.93 39.55 29.76
C ASN A 547 23.16 40.64 28.70
N THR A 548 22.60 40.51 27.50
CA THR A 548 22.80 41.47 26.39
C THR A 548 21.44 42.03 25.97
N THR A 549 21.13 43.25 26.42
CA THR A 549 19.84 43.96 26.24
C THR A 549 19.44 44.28 24.80
N GLN A 550 20.07 43.67 23.78
CA GLN A 550 19.92 44.03 22.37
C GLN A 550 19.34 42.93 21.45
N PHE A 551 19.00 41.73 21.94
CA PHE A 551 18.50 40.66 21.06
C PHE A 551 16.98 40.45 21.16
N SER A 552 16.26 40.74 20.08
CA SER A 552 14.86 40.33 19.87
C SER A 552 14.73 38.81 19.84
N GLU A 553 13.55 38.24 20.16
CA GLU A 553 13.32 36.79 20.10
C GLU A 553 13.59 36.20 18.71
N LYS A 554 13.36 36.97 17.64
CA LYS A 554 13.62 36.60 16.24
C LYS A 554 15.10 36.33 15.94
N ASN A 555 16.02 36.95 16.69
CA ASN A 555 17.46 36.68 16.55
C ASN A 555 17.92 35.45 17.34
N LYS A 556 17.15 34.98 18.34
CA LYS A 556 17.54 33.86 19.22
C LYS A 556 17.41 32.49 18.54
N SER A 557 16.47 32.35 17.59
CA SER A 557 16.24 31.09 16.86
C SER A 557 17.41 30.72 15.94
N ARG A 558 18.18 31.72 15.44
CA ARG A 558 19.32 31.53 14.53
C ARG A 558 20.49 30.76 15.14
N TYR A 559 20.66 30.82 16.46
CA TYR A 559 21.78 30.21 17.17
C TYR A 559 21.55 28.75 17.61
N PHE A 560 20.35 28.20 17.40
CA PHE A 560 19.94 26.87 17.85
C PHE A 560 19.31 26.05 16.71
N ILE A 561 19.09 24.77 16.97
CA ILE A 561 18.22 23.93 16.13
C ILE A 561 16.78 24.48 16.12
N THR A 562 16.02 24.12 15.09
CA THR A 562 14.63 24.56 14.98
C THR A 562 13.78 24.01 16.14
N ARG A 563 12.75 24.75 16.54
CA ARG A 563 11.87 24.36 17.64
C ARG A 563 11.18 22.99 17.39
N PRO A 564 10.68 22.68 16.18
CA PRO A 564 10.15 21.35 15.88
C PRO A 564 11.19 20.23 16.05
N ALA A 565 12.44 20.45 15.62
CA ALA A 565 13.51 19.46 15.79
C ALA A 565 13.83 19.23 17.28
N TYR A 566 13.93 20.29 18.08
CA TYR A 566 14.16 20.17 19.52
C TYR A 566 13.01 19.44 20.23
N LEU A 567 11.76 19.78 19.92
CA LEU A 567 10.59 19.09 20.49
C LEU A 567 10.56 17.62 20.07
N SER A 568 10.97 17.28 18.85
CA SER A 568 11.04 15.90 18.38
C SER A 568 12.08 15.07 19.15
N VAL A 569 13.25 15.66 19.46
CA VAL A 569 14.26 15.04 20.34
C VAL A 569 13.67 14.72 21.72
N GLU A 570 13.01 15.71 22.33
CA GLU A 570 12.38 15.55 23.64
C GLU A 570 11.25 14.50 23.62
N ILE A 571 10.32 14.58 22.66
CA ILE A 571 9.19 13.65 22.52
C ILE A 571 9.69 12.22 22.32
N ASN A 572 10.61 12.00 21.39
CA ASN A 572 11.09 10.64 21.08
C ASN A 572 11.84 10.01 22.25
N ALA A 573 12.68 10.77 22.98
CA ALA A 573 13.44 10.24 24.11
C ALA A 573 12.53 9.89 25.29
N HIS A 574 11.56 10.74 25.59
CA HIS A 574 10.58 10.48 26.64
C HIS A 574 9.69 9.28 26.31
N ASN A 575 9.18 9.19 25.07
CA ASN A 575 8.34 8.07 24.66
C ASN A 575 9.12 6.76 24.55
N LEU A 576 10.40 6.80 24.16
CA LEU A 576 11.27 5.62 24.20
C LEU A 576 11.46 5.11 25.62
N LEU A 577 11.81 6.00 26.55
CA LEU A 577 11.94 5.59 27.95
C LEU A 577 10.59 5.09 28.50
N TYR A 578 9.50 5.81 28.22
CA TYR A 578 8.19 5.37 28.64
C TYR A 578 7.90 3.98 28.10
N LEU A 579 8.13 3.68 26.83
CA LEU A 579 7.89 2.37 26.21
C LEU A 579 8.67 1.22 26.88
N ILE A 580 9.91 1.46 27.32
CA ILE A 580 10.72 0.46 28.03
C ILE A 580 10.05 0.04 29.34
N LEU A 581 9.39 0.96 30.04
CA LEU A 581 8.86 0.72 31.39
C LEU A 581 7.66 -0.25 31.42
N PRO A 582 6.61 -0.15 30.57
CA PRO A 582 5.58 -1.16 30.41
C PRO A 582 6.12 -2.53 30.00
N VAL A 583 7.20 -2.59 29.21
CA VAL A 583 7.84 -3.87 28.86
C VAL A 583 8.54 -4.48 30.08
N GLN A 584 9.31 -3.69 30.85
CA GLN A 584 9.87 -4.12 32.14
C GLN A 584 8.78 -4.57 33.13
N GLN A 585 7.64 -3.89 33.12
CA GLN A 585 6.49 -4.17 33.98
C GLN A 585 5.54 -5.22 33.39
N LYS A 586 5.91 -5.87 32.27
CA LYS A 586 5.17 -6.94 31.59
C LYS A 586 3.74 -6.57 31.14
N GLN A 587 3.49 -5.27 30.93
CA GLN A 587 2.27 -4.75 30.31
C GLN A 587 2.33 -4.81 28.78
N LEU A 588 3.54 -4.83 28.21
CA LEU A 588 3.79 -4.95 26.78
C LEU A 588 4.82 -6.05 26.49
N PRO A 589 4.76 -6.71 25.32
CA PRO A 589 5.75 -7.71 24.92
C PRO A 589 7.09 -7.05 24.54
N PRO A 590 8.24 -7.73 24.72
CA PRO A 590 9.57 -7.22 24.34
C PRO A 590 9.69 -6.75 22.89
N GLN A 591 8.94 -7.37 21.98
CA GLN A 591 8.88 -7.00 20.56
C GLN A 591 8.40 -5.57 20.33
N SER A 592 7.70 -4.97 21.31
CA SER A 592 7.33 -3.56 21.28
C SER A 592 8.54 -2.62 21.24
N LEU A 593 9.74 -3.09 21.64
CA LEU A 593 10.98 -2.32 21.60
C LEU A 593 11.64 -2.29 20.22
N HIS A 594 11.02 -2.87 19.19
CA HIS A 594 11.44 -2.74 17.79
C HIS A 594 11.06 -1.37 17.21
N ILE A 595 11.48 -0.29 17.88
CA ILE A 595 11.07 1.10 17.61
C ILE A 595 11.43 1.61 16.21
N HIS A 596 12.32 0.93 15.49
CA HIS A 596 12.62 1.25 14.09
C HIS A 596 11.39 1.10 13.17
N THR A 597 10.34 0.41 13.64
CA THR A 597 9.04 0.32 12.95
C THR A 597 8.05 1.40 13.39
N PHE A 598 8.38 2.21 14.41
CA PHE A 598 7.52 3.28 14.95
C PHE A 598 7.88 4.62 14.32
N SER A 599 7.66 4.74 13.01
CA SER A 599 7.89 5.96 12.22
C SER A 599 6.86 6.08 11.10
N SER A 600 6.78 7.23 10.42
CA SER A 600 5.93 7.39 9.23
C SER A 600 6.52 6.74 7.96
N GLN A 601 7.63 6.00 8.07
CA GLN A 601 8.26 5.31 6.93
C GLN A 601 7.35 4.28 6.25
N ALA A 602 6.33 3.77 6.94
CA ALA A 602 5.29 2.93 6.33
C ALA A 602 4.46 3.72 5.29
N CYS A 603 4.14 4.98 5.59
CA CYS A 603 3.47 5.90 4.67
C CYS A 603 4.39 6.20 3.47
N GLU A 604 5.65 6.57 3.71
CA GLU A 604 6.63 6.80 2.64
C GLU A 604 6.84 5.59 1.73
N SER A 605 6.85 4.39 2.31
CA SER A 605 6.96 3.14 1.56
C SER A 605 5.76 2.94 0.63
N ILE A 606 4.52 3.15 1.09
CA ILE A 606 3.35 2.99 0.22
C ILE A 606 3.32 4.08 -0.85
N PHE A 607 3.68 5.32 -0.54
CA PHE A 607 3.82 6.39 -1.54
C PHE A 607 4.83 6.03 -2.62
N ARG A 608 6.04 5.61 -2.24
CA ARG A 608 7.08 5.21 -3.20
C ARG A 608 6.63 4.04 -4.07
N ASN A 609 5.99 3.03 -3.47
CA ASN A 609 5.53 1.85 -4.20
C ASN A 609 4.39 2.19 -5.17
N THR A 610 3.45 3.07 -4.82
CA THR A 610 2.39 3.51 -5.75
C THR A 610 2.93 4.40 -6.85
N ARG A 611 3.96 5.23 -6.59
CA ARG A 611 4.68 5.97 -7.64
C ARG A 611 5.44 5.05 -8.60
N ALA A 612 5.97 3.93 -8.09
CA ALA A 612 6.71 2.96 -8.90
C ALA A 612 5.80 2.07 -9.78
N LEU A 613 4.51 1.96 -9.45
CA LEU A 613 3.52 1.24 -10.26
C LEU A 613 2.99 2.10 -11.44
N SER A 614 3.89 2.69 -12.24
CA SER A 614 3.53 3.34 -13.51
C SER A 614 3.52 2.33 -14.66
N GLY A 615 2.72 2.58 -15.70
CA GLY A 615 2.66 1.71 -16.88
C GLY A 615 4.03 1.53 -17.56
N VAL A 616 4.22 0.41 -18.27
CA VAL A 616 5.42 0.18 -19.09
C VAL A 616 5.49 1.29 -20.15
N TYR A 617 6.63 1.98 -20.25
CA TYR A 617 6.85 3.20 -21.05
C TYR A 617 6.28 4.52 -20.49
N SER A 618 5.70 4.51 -19.29
CA SER A 618 5.26 5.74 -18.61
C SER A 618 6.30 6.24 -17.61
N THR A 619 6.78 7.48 -17.80
CA THR A 619 7.60 8.22 -16.82
C THR A 619 6.75 8.93 -15.76
N ILE A 620 5.42 8.74 -15.78
CA ILE A 620 4.48 9.41 -14.88
C ILE A 620 4.58 8.80 -13.49
N VAL A 621 5.44 9.41 -12.67
CA VAL A 621 5.65 9.06 -11.26
C VAL A 621 4.60 9.67 -10.33
N ASN A 622 3.91 10.72 -10.76
CA ASN A 622 2.86 11.36 -9.97
C ASN A 622 1.52 10.66 -10.19
N PHE A 623 0.58 10.88 -9.26
CA PHE A 623 -0.75 10.29 -9.31
C PHE A 623 -1.81 11.28 -8.82
N THR A 624 -3.03 11.13 -9.30
CA THR A 624 -4.21 11.71 -8.66
C THR A 624 -4.60 10.90 -7.41
N VAL A 625 -5.51 11.42 -6.58
CA VAL A 625 -6.08 10.66 -5.46
C VAL A 625 -6.68 9.34 -5.94
N HIS A 626 -7.43 9.38 -7.04
CA HIS A 626 -8.04 8.18 -7.63
C HIS A 626 -7.00 7.14 -8.08
N ASP A 627 -5.94 7.59 -8.77
CA ASP A 627 -4.87 6.69 -9.24
C ASP A 627 -4.14 6.03 -8.05
N PHE A 628 -3.93 6.77 -6.96
CA PHE A 628 -3.37 6.19 -5.73
C PHE A 628 -4.21 5.05 -5.20
N LEU A 629 -5.53 5.23 -5.06
CA LEU A 629 -6.44 4.21 -4.51
C LEU A 629 -6.39 2.92 -5.35
N ARG A 630 -6.39 3.04 -6.69
CA ARG A 630 -6.29 1.90 -7.62
C ARG A 630 -4.94 1.20 -7.52
N ARG A 631 -3.83 1.96 -7.50
CA ARG A 631 -2.47 1.40 -7.36
C ARG A 631 -2.26 0.76 -5.99
N ALA A 632 -2.79 1.35 -4.92
CA ALA A 632 -2.72 0.82 -3.56
C ALA A 632 -3.55 -0.47 -3.39
N GLN A 633 -4.68 -0.60 -4.07
CA GLN A 633 -5.45 -1.85 -4.15
C GLN A 633 -4.61 -2.97 -4.78
N ARG A 634 -3.95 -2.68 -5.91
CA ARG A 634 -3.03 -3.63 -6.57
C ARG A 634 -1.87 -4.05 -5.65
N LEU A 635 -1.27 -3.11 -4.93
CA LEU A 635 -0.23 -3.43 -3.94
C LEU A 635 -0.75 -4.30 -2.80
N SER A 636 -1.96 -4.02 -2.31
CA SER A 636 -2.59 -4.82 -1.25
C SER A 636 -2.80 -6.27 -1.71
N LEU A 637 -3.25 -6.48 -2.95
CA LEU A 637 -3.37 -7.81 -3.56
C LEU A 637 -2.03 -8.52 -3.65
N LEU A 638 -1.01 -7.82 -4.14
CA LEU A 638 0.33 -8.38 -4.26
C LEU A 638 0.90 -8.81 -2.89
N ASN A 639 0.66 -8.02 -1.85
CA ASN A 639 1.09 -8.36 -0.49
C ASN A 639 0.33 -9.55 0.10
N ASP A 640 -0.98 -9.66 -0.17
CA ASP A 640 -1.78 -10.83 0.23
C ASP A 640 -1.30 -12.12 -0.45
N ILE A 641 -0.98 -12.06 -1.75
CA ILE A 641 -0.38 -13.18 -2.49
C ILE A 641 0.97 -13.55 -1.87
N LYS A 642 1.86 -12.57 -1.66
CA LYS A 642 3.17 -12.82 -1.01
C LYS A 642 3.00 -13.51 0.35
N PHE A 643 2.04 -13.06 1.16
CA PHE A 643 1.78 -13.61 2.48
C PHE A 643 1.27 -15.06 2.42
N LYS A 644 0.32 -15.35 1.53
CA LYS A 644 -0.19 -16.72 1.28
C LYS A 644 0.94 -17.68 0.93
N HIS A 645 1.80 -17.29 -0.01
CA HIS A 645 2.93 -18.12 -0.47
C HIS A 645 4.11 -18.18 0.52
N LEU A 646 4.21 -17.28 1.50
CA LEU A 646 5.23 -17.36 2.55
C LEU A 646 4.86 -18.33 3.68
N ASN A 647 3.58 -18.45 4.01
CA ASN A 647 3.10 -19.30 5.10
C ASN A 647 2.80 -20.74 4.68
N ASP A 648 2.50 -20.96 3.40
CA ASP A 648 2.29 -22.30 2.88
C ASP A 648 3.64 -22.99 2.65
N ARG A 649 4.11 -23.74 3.65
CA ARG A 649 5.35 -24.54 3.56
C ARG A 649 5.20 -25.79 2.68
N SER A 650 4.01 -26.05 2.12
CA SER A 650 3.68 -27.37 1.58
C SER A 650 3.87 -27.54 0.07
N VAL A 651 4.09 -26.50 -0.75
CA VAL A 651 4.34 -26.69 -2.20
C VAL A 651 5.20 -25.55 -2.77
N ASN A 652 6.06 -25.85 -3.77
CA ASN A 652 6.85 -24.89 -4.56
C ASN A 652 6.19 -23.50 -4.76
N ASN A 653 6.68 -22.51 -4.02
CA ASN A 653 6.10 -21.16 -3.91
C ASN A 653 6.60 -20.20 -5.01
N LEU A 654 5.77 -19.20 -5.34
CA LEU A 654 6.18 -18.09 -6.19
C LEU A 654 7.33 -17.32 -5.54
N VAL A 655 8.43 -17.16 -6.26
CA VAL A 655 9.61 -16.43 -5.77
C VAL A 655 9.52 -14.97 -6.21
N PHE A 656 9.40 -14.07 -5.24
CA PHE A 656 9.40 -12.63 -5.50
C PHE A 656 10.83 -12.06 -5.43
N PRO A 657 11.20 -11.14 -6.34
CA PRO A 657 12.52 -10.55 -6.34
C PRO A 657 12.76 -9.72 -5.08
N VAL A 658 13.89 -9.96 -4.42
CA VAL A 658 14.40 -9.14 -3.32
C VAL A 658 15.60 -8.34 -3.85
N HIS A 659 15.52 -7.02 -3.74
CA HIS A 659 16.60 -6.13 -4.15
C HIS A 659 17.92 -6.53 -3.46
N TYR A 660 19.04 -6.56 -4.20
CA TYR A 660 20.31 -7.10 -3.71
C TYR A 660 20.80 -6.43 -2.41
N LYS A 661 20.54 -5.12 -2.25
CA LYS A 661 20.82 -4.38 -0.99
C LYS A 661 20.06 -4.91 0.23
N HIS A 662 18.90 -5.53 0.04
CA HIS A 662 18.07 -6.10 1.10
C HIS A 662 18.26 -7.61 1.26
N ARG A 663 19.05 -8.28 0.40
CA ARG A 663 19.35 -9.71 0.56
C ARG A 663 20.13 -10.01 1.85
N HIS A 664 20.89 -9.03 2.34
CA HIS A 664 21.62 -9.12 3.61
C HIS A 664 20.85 -8.56 4.81
N ASP A 665 19.69 -7.91 4.60
CA ASP A 665 18.82 -7.40 5.67
C ASP A 665 18.01 -8.53 6.36
N HIS A 666 18.15 -9.79 5.92
CA HIS A 666 17.66 -10.97 6.64
C HIS A 666 18.47 -11.31 7.90
N GLN A 667 19.38 -10.42 8.33
CA GLN A 667 20.02 -10.54 9.64
C GLN A 667 18.95 -10.45 10.74
N SER A 668 18.97 -11.41 11.67
CA SER A 668 18.06 -11.46 12.80
C SER A 668 18.05 -10.10 13.50
N LEU A 669 16.88 -9.49 13.61
CA LEU A 669 16.66 -8.42 14.58
C LEU A 669 17.25 -8.87 15.91
N ALA A 670 17.89 -7.97 16.66
CA ALA A 670 18.32 -8.29 18.00
C ALA A 670 17.06 -8.66 18.81
N THR A 671 16.80 -9.96 18.97
CA THR A 671 15.65 -10.46 19.71
C THR A 671 15.90 -10.10 21.17
N GLN A 672 15.30 -9.01 21.64
CA GLN A 672 15.47 -8.60 23.02
C GLN A 672 14.76 -9.63 23.90
N SER A 673 15.55 -10.34 24.69
CA SER A 673 14.98 -11.23 25.69
C SER A 673 14.40 -10.40 26.83
N GLN A 674 13.29 -10.84 27.42
CA GLN A 674 12.72 -10.17 28.60
C GLN A 674 13.78 -9.99 29.72
N ARG A 675 14.70 -10.95 29.86
CA ARG A 675 15.79 -10.90 30.84
C ARG A 675 16.73 -9.71 30.63
N GLU A 676 17.05 -9.36 29.39
CA GLU A 676 17.89 -8.19 29.09
C GLU A 676 17.19 -6.89 29.48
N VAL A 677 15.87 -6.82 29.25
CA VAL A 677 15.06 -5.64 29.56
C VAL A 677 14.88 -5.47 31.07
N ASP A 678 14.67 -6.56 31.79
CA ASP A 678 14.51 -6.57 33.26
C ASP A 678 15.77 -6.08 34.00
N LEU A 679 16.96 -6.22 33.37
CA LEU A 679 18.25 -5.81 33.93
C LEU A 679 18.62 -4.34 33.65
N ILE A 680 17.80 -3.61 32.87
CA ILE A 680 18.08 -2.21 32.52
C ILE A 680 17.92 -1.32 33.76
N ASP A 681 19.05 -0.77 34.23
CA ASP A 681 19.05 0.32 35.22
C ASP A 681 18.91 1.67 34.51
N VAL A 682 17.68 2.19 34.51
CA VAL A 682 17.34 3.47 33.87
C VAL A 682 18.12 4.62 34.51
N GLU A 683 18.19 4.71 35.85
CA GLU A 683 18.82 5.86 36.50
C GLU A 683 20.32 5.91 36.20
N GLN A 684 20.98 4.74 36.19
CA GLN A 684 22.38 4.64 35.78
C GLN A 684 22.58 5.10 34.33
N ILE A 685 21.80 4.57 33.38
CA ILE A 685 21.94 4.89 31.95
C ILE A 685 21.73 6.38 31.69
N ILE A 686 20.74 6.99 32.34
CA ILE A 686 20.42 8.40 32.18
C ILE A 686 21.50 9.29 32.80
N THR A 687 22.06 8.88 33.93
CA THR A 687 23.18 9.57 34.58
C THR A 687 24.43 9.51 33.69
N GLU A 688 24.75 8.35 33.13
CA GLU A 688 25.84 8.19 32.16
C GLU A 688 25.62 9.05 30.91
N ALA A 689 24.41 9.09 30.35
CA ALA A 689 24.08 9.91 29.19
C ALA A 689 24.24 11.42 29.47
N TYR A 690 23.91 11.86 30.69
CA TYR A 690 24.13 13.24 31.12
C TYR A 690 25.63 13.57 31.27
N HIS A 691 26.42 12.66 31.84
CA HIS A 691 27.87 12.83 31.92
C HIS A 691 28.52 12.84 30.54
N GLU A 692 28.10 11.97 29.63
CA GLU A 692 28.56 11.95 28.24
C GLU A 692 28.26 13.28 27.52
N ALA A 693 27.07 13.86 27.73
CA ALA A 693 26.73 15.17 27.18
C ALA A 693 27.60 16.31 27.74
N ILE A 694 27.96 16.26 29.03
CA ILE A 694 28.92 17.20 29.64
C ILE A 694 30.31 16.99 29.02
N ASP A 695 30.75 15.74 28.91
CA ASP A 695 32.08 15.40 28.44
C ASP A 695 32.32 15.86 27.00
N MET A 696 31.29 15.80 26.16
CA MET A 696 31.34 16.34 24.79
C MET A 696 31.46 17.87 24.75
N LEU A 697 31.00 18.56 25.79
CA LEU A 697 31.05 20.01 25.92
C LEU A 697 32.25 20.50 26.74
N ASN A 698 33.06 19.59 27.28
CA ASN A 698 34.26 19.94 28.06
C ASN A 698 35.22 20.79 27.21
N GLY A 699 35.74 21.85 27.83
CA GLY A 699 36.63 22.80 27.17
C GLY A 699 35.92 23.94 26.42
N LEU A 700 34.59 23.94 26.34
CA LEU A 700 33.81 25.06 25.79
C LEU A 700 33.33 26.01 26.90
N GLU A 701 33.18 27.30 26.57
CA GLU A 701 32.67 28.34 27.49
C GLU A 701 31.28 28.02 28.08
N ILE A 702 30.54 27.12 27.46
CA ILE A 702 29.15 26.75 27.81
C ILE A 702 29.03 26.31 29.27
N LEU A 703 29.90 25.40 29.70
CA LEU A 703 29.77 24.76 31.02
C LEU A 703 30.07 25.74 32.16
N ASN A 704 31.02 26.66 31.97
CA ASN A 704 31.39 27.67 32.95
C ASN A 704 30.20 28.57 33.31
N LEU A 705 29.49 29.08 32.29
CA LEU A 705 28.33 29.94 32.51
C LEU A 705 27.19 29.23 33.26
N LEU A 706 26.91 27.97 32.91
CA LEU A 706 25.86 27.20 33.58
C LEU A 706 26.24 26.85 35.01
N ASN A 707 27.53 26.59 35.27
CA ASN A 707 28.05 26.34 36.60
C ASN A 707 27.94 27.60 37.48
N ASP A 708 28.34 28.77 36.96
CA ASP A 708 28.25 30.06 37.66
C ASP A 708 26.80 30.43 38.02
N LYS A 709 25.84 30.02 37.18
CA LYS A 709 24.40 30.22 37.42
C LYS A 709 23.75 29.12 38.27
N ASN A 710 24.52 28.12 38.73
CA ASN A 710 24.04 26.95 39.47
C ASN A 710 22.95 26.14 38.74
N VAL A 711 22.99 26.12 37.41
CA VAL A 711 22.02 25.38 36.56
C VAL A 711 22.65 24.12 35.95
N LEU A 712 23.98 23.95 36.00
CA LEU A 712 24.65 22.85 35.31
C LEU A 712 24.14 21.48 35.76
N GLY A 713 23.96 21.24 37.07
CA GLY A 713 23.58 19.93 37.62
C GLY A 713 22.28 19.34 37.02
N LEU A 714 22.21 18.01 36.90
CA LEU A 714 21.10 17.30 36.24
C LEU A 714 19.70 17.74 36.71
N LYS A 715 19.50 17.84 38.03
CA LYS A 715 18.23 18.29 38.62
C LYS A 715 17.98 19.79 38.36
N PRO A 716 18.88 20.73 38.74
CA PRO A 716 18.74 22.15 38.41
C PRO A 716 18.47 22.45 36.93
N LEU A 717 19.21 21.81 36.02
CA LEU A 717 19.04 21.95 34.58
C LEU A 717 17.63 21.55 34.15
N SER A 718 17.19 20.39 34.61
CA SER A 718 15.87 19.85 34.24
C SER A 718 14.73 20.70 34.80
N GLU A 719 14.85 21.22 36.02
CA GLU A 719 13.89 22.15 36.61
C GLU A 719 13.84 23.48 35.85
N TYR A 720 14.99 24.01 35.43
CA TYR A 720 15.07 25.22 34.61
C TYR A 720 14.37 25.03 33.26
N VAL A 721 14.69 23.95 32.55
CA VAL A 721 14.08 23.63 31.25
C VAL A 721 12.58 23.35 31.39
N PHE A 722 12.16 22.61 32.42
CA PHE A 722 10.76 22.35 32.70
C PHE A 722 9.99 23.66 32.86
N LYS A 723 10.50 24.60 33.67
CA LYS A 723 9.86 25.91 33.87
C LYS A 723 9.74 26.68 32.55
N GLN A 724 10.77 26.65 31.72
CA GLN A 724 10.81 27.33 30.43
C GLN A 724 9.83 26.75 29.40
N LEU A 725 9.72 25.42 29.33
CA LEU A 725 8.80 24.76 28.41
C LEU A 725 7.34 24.87 28.88
N ASN A 726 7.12 24.78 30.19
CA ASN A 726 5.80 24.88 30.79
C ASN A 726 5.25 26.32 30.79
N SER A 727 6.09 27.35 30.93
CA SER A 727 5.64 28.74 30.78
C SER A 727 5.14 29.05 29.36
N ASN A 728 5.65 28.31 28.38
CA ASN A 728 5.32 28.49 26.97
C ASN A 728 4.16 27.58 26.52
N SER A 729 3.47 26.90 27.45
CA SER A 729 2.30 26.09 27.13
C SER A 729 1.02 26.80 27.51
N LYS A 730 0.21 27.20 26.52
CA LYS A 730 -1.17 27.65 26.79
C LYS A 730 -2.04 26.47 27.23
N MET A 731 -2.88 26.73 28.21
CA MET A 731 -3.93 25.85 28.68
C MET A 731 -5.13 26.05 27.74
N TYR A 732 -5.49 25.06 26.93
CA TYR A 732 -6.65 25.14 26.04
C TYR A 732 -7.88 24.57 26.76
N ASP A 733 -8.87 25.41 27.03
CA ASP A 733 -10.18 24.98 27.53
C ASP A 733 -11.13 24.74 26.36
N TYR A 734 -11.53 23.48 26.17
CA TYR A 734 -12.44 23.02 25.12
C TYR A 734 -13.92 23.14 25.52
N SER A 735 -14.27 23.95 26.54
CA SER A 735 -15.65 24.13 27.02
C SER A 735 -16.43 25.22 26.27
N SER A 736 -15.74 26.10 25.53
CA SER A 736 -16.36 27.18 24.76
C SER A 736 -16.48 26.83 23.27
N GLN A 737 -17.60 27.20 22.68
CA GLN A 737 -18.10 26.77 21.37
C GLN A 737 -17.08 26.91 20.23
N LEU A 738 -16.70 25.75 19.65
CA LEU A 738 -16.60 25.36 18.23
C LEU A 738 -16.23 26.34 17.09
N SER A 739 -15.79 27.56 17.34
CA SER A 739 -15.37 28.47 16.27
C SER A 739 -14.42 29.52 16.79
N GLN A 740 -13.32 29.74 16.05
CA GLN A 740 -12.25 30.72 16.27
C GLN A 740 -11.07 30.18 17.10
N MET A 741 -10.21 29.40 16.45
CA MET A 741 -8.81 29.27 16.87
C MET A 741 -7.95 30.03 15.89
N ASP A 742 -7.30 31.08 16.39
CA ASP A 742 -6.26 31.83 15.71
C ASP A 742 -4.93 31.06 15.86
N ASP A 743 -4.29 30.73 14.74
CA ASP A 743 -3.03 29.98 14.66
C ASP A 743 -1.79 30.82 15.07
N GLY A 744 -2.01 32.06 15.50
CA GLY A 744 -0.98 33.07 15.83
C GLY A 744 -0.01 32.77 16.98
N GLU A 745 0.08 31.53 17.49
CA GLU A 745 1.18 31.11 18.39
C GLU A 745 2.25 30.25 17.71
N PHE A 746 2.01 29.84 16.47
CA PHE A 746 3.01 29.26 15.57
C PHE A 746 3.39 30.18 14.40
N GLU A 747 2.86 31.42 14.34
CA GLU A 747 3.47 32.51 13.58
C GLU A 747 4.80 32.95 14.24
N ILE A 748 5.77 32.04 14.28
CA ILE A 748 7.18 32.41 14.40
C ILE A 748 7.72 32.12 13.03
N ALA A 749 7.88 33.17 12.21
CA ALA A 749 8.74 33.26 11.05
C ALA A 749 9.63 32.03 10.86
N ASP A 750 9.03 30.99 10.30
CA ASP A 750 9.76 29.88 9.76
C ASP A 750 10.23 30.44 8.42
N ASP A 751 11.55 30.43 8.21
CA ASP A 751 12.10 30.34 6.85
C ASP A 751 11.75 28.94 6.30
N ASP A 752 10.47 28.57 6.36
CA ASP A 752 9.86 27.72 5.37
C ASP A 752 9.69 28.63 4.16
N ASP A 753 10.80 28.87 3.46
CA ASP A 753 10.75 28.95 2.00
C ASP A 753 10.27 27.55 1.55
N ASP A 754 8.98 27.29 1.76
CA ASP A 754 8.12 26.71 0.75
C ASP A 754 7.92 27.81 -0.31
N ASP A 755 9.01 28.19 -0.99
CA ASP A 755 8.92 28.66 -2.36
C ASP A 755 8.48 27.43 -3.18
N ASP A 756 7.23 27.02 -3.01
CA ASP A 756 6.42 26.75 -4.17
C ASP A 756 6.38 28.10 -4.91
N ASP A 757 7.28 28.28 -5.89
CA ASP A 757 7.17 29.33 -6.90
C ASP A 757 5.80 29.16 -7.60
N ASP A 758 4.74 29.65 -6.96
CA ASP A 758 3.55 30.13 -7.62
C ASP A 758 3.98 31.44 -8.29
N ASP A 759 4.58 31.32 -9.48
CA ASP A 759 4.69 32.40 -10.47
C ASP A 759 3.26 32.80 -10.88
N ASN A 760 2.58 33.57 -10.02
CA ASN A 760 1.56 34.52 -10.43
C ASN A 760 2.28 35.73 -11.01
N ASP A 761 2.74 35.61 -12.27
CA ASP A 761 3.05 36.78 -13.07
C ASP A 761 2.00 36.95 -14.18
N ASP A 762 1.24 38.00 -13.97
CA ASP A 762 0.33 38.68 -14.86
C ASP A 762 1.10 39.15 -16.10
N ASP A 763 0.92 38.49 -17.25
CA ASP A 763 1.49 38.97 -18.52
C ASP A 763 0.42 39.02 -19.62
N ASN A 764 -0.37 40.08 -19.55
CA ASN A 764 -0.87 40.78 -20.71
C ASN A 764 0.32 41.19 -21.60
N ARG A 765 0.65 40.42 -22.65
CA ARG A 765 1.41 40.91 -23.82
C ARG A 765 1.17 40.05 -25.06
N THR A 766 0.37 40.63 -25.95
CA THR A 766 0.41 40.62 -27.43
C THR A 766 0.98 39.40 -28.15
N ALA A 767 0.07 38.81 -28.94
CA ALA A 767 0.33 38.03 -30.13
C ALA A 767 1.41 38.63 -31.02
N ALA A 768 2.45 37.85 -31.32
CA ALA A 768 3.02 37.69 -32.65
C ALA A 768 4.16 36.66 -32.60
N ASP A 769 4.09 35.71 -33.51
CA ASP A 769 5.21 34.95 -34.07
C ASP A 769 6.02 34.05 -33.14
N LEU A 770 5.72 32.75 -33.21
CA LEU A 770 6.61 31.78 -33.86
C LEU A 770 5.81 30.51 -34.21
N ASN A 771 5.27 30.52 -35.42
CA ASN A 771 4.80 29.34 -36.14
C ASN A 771 6.00 28.42 -36.39
N ILE A 772 6.15 27.36 -35.59
CA ILE A 772 6.85 26.14 -36.02
C ILE A 772 5.90 24.98 -35.79
N ASN A 773 5.34 24.57 -36.92
CA ASN A 773 4.48 23.43 -37.11
C ASN A 773 5.32 22.15 -36.94
N ASP A 774 5.27 21.53 -35.77
CA ASP A 774 5.73 20.15 -35.60
C ASP A 774 4.60 19.34 -34.95
N GLY A 775 3.86 18.66 -35.82
CA GLY A 775 2.80 17.73 -35.46
C GLY A 775 3.39 16.49 -34.81
N PHE A 776 3.30 16.40 -33.49
CA PHE A 776 3.31 15.15 -32.73
C PHE A 776 2.34 15.30 -31.56
N SER A 777 1.04 15.16 -31.85
CA SER A 777 0.00 14.97 -30.85
C SER A 777 0.00 13.51 -30.43
N SER A 778 0.79 13.17 -29.41
CA SER A 778 0.68 11.93 -28.66
C SER A 778 0.33 12.27 -27.21
N ASN A 779 -0.94 12.63 -26.99
CA ASN A 779 -1.55 12.56 -25.66
C ASN A 779 -1.86 11.08 -25.38
N ASP A 780 -0.82 10.37 -24.96
CA ASP A 780 -0.90 8.97 -24.58
C ASP A 780 -1.33 8.86 -23.10
N ASP A 781 -2.63 9.08 -22.86
CA ASP A 781 -3.35 8.72 -21.63
C ASP A 781 -3.51 7.18 -21.57
N TYR A 782 -2.42 6.43 -21.38
CA TYR A 782 -2.44 4.95 -21.38
C TYR A 782 -2.97 4.30 -20.10
N ASP A 783 -3.33 5.05 -19.05
CA ASP A 783 -3.86 4.49 -17.79
C ASP A 783 -5.41 4.47 -17.74
N ASP A 784 -6.12 5.15 -18.66
CA ASP A 784 -7.60 5.22 -18.67
C ASP A 784 -8.25 4.08 -19.53
N GLU A 785 -7.47 3.17 -20.11
CA GLU A 785 -8.01 2.03 -20.87
C GLU A 785 -8.65 0.94 -19.99
N ASP A 786 -8.32 0.87 -18.70
CA ASP A 786 -8.91 -0.11 -17.78
C ASP A 786 -10.39 0.18 -17.46
N GLU A 787 -10.87 1.41 -17.70
CA GLU A 787 -12.30 1.77 -17.60
C GLU A 787 -13.02 1.78 -18.95
N GLN A 788 -12.28 1.77 -20.07
CA GLN A 788 -12.90 1.65 -21.39
C GLN A 788 -13.32 0.22 -21.74
N ASP A 789 -12.84 -0.82 -21.05
CA ASP A 789 -13.24 -2.20 -21.39
C ASP A 789 -14.70 -2.54 -21.01
N ASP A 790 -15.32 -1.75 -20.12
CA ASP A 790 -16.77 -1.80 -19.87
C ASP A 790 -17.60 -1.26 -21.05
N THR A 791 -16.98 -0.57 -22.01
CA THR A 791 -17.66 -0.08 -23.22
C THR A 791 -17.89 -1.15 -24.28
N ARG A 792 -17.33 -2.36 -24.14
CA ARG A 792 -17.55 -3.46 -25.09
C ARG A 792 -18.95 -4.09 -25.04
N ASN A 793 -19.79 -3.71 -24.08
CA ASN A 793 -21.20 -4.11 -24.02
C ASN A 793 -22.19 -3.13 -24.69
N LEU A 794 -21.70 -2.09 -25.39
CA LEU A 794 -22.53 -1.07 -26.06
C LEU A 794 -23.08 -1.53 -27.41
N ILE A 795 -23.93 -2.57 -27.40
CA ILE A 795 -24.86 -2.83 -28.50
C ILE A 795 -26.14 -2.01 -28.16
N ASN A 796 -26.39 -0.95 -28.94
CA ASN A 796 -27.56 -0.03 -28.87
C ASN A 796 -27.43 1.28 -28.07
N THR A 797 -26.39 2.10 -28.31
CA THR A 797 -26.43 3.55 -27.98
C THR A 797 -26.35 4.40 -29.25
N THR A 798 -27.35 5.25 -29.49
CA THR A 798 -27.35 6.22 -30.61
C THR A 798 -26.56 7.47 -30.21
N ARG A 799 -25.52 7.77 -30.99
CA ARG A 799 -24.48 8.77 -30.72
C ARG A 799 -24.76 10.06 -31.50
N GLU A 800 -24.59 11.21 -30.85
CA GLU A 800 -24.56 12.54 -31.49
C GLU A 800 -23.40 13.36 -30.91
N GLU A 801 -22.77 14.19 -31.74
CA GLU A 801 -21.73 15.14 -31.30
C GLU A 801 -22.35 16.52 -31.08
N PHE A 802 -22.18 17.08 -29.88
CA PHE A 802 -22.61 18.45 -29.57
C PHE A 802 -21.40 19.27 -29.11
N SER A 803 -20.93 20.21 -29.94
CA SER A 803 -19.78 21.09 -29.63
C SER A 803 -18.50 20.33 -29.23
N GLY A 804 -18.22 19.19 -29.88
CA GLY A 804 -17.08 18.32 -29.55
C GLY A 804 -17.29 17.37 -28.35
N MET A 805 -18.47 17.40 -27.72
CA MET A 805 -18.85 16.51 -26.62
C MET A 805 -19.63 15.29 -27.14
N LYS A 806 -19.32 14.11 -26.60
CA LYS A 806 -20.10 12.89 -26.83
C LYS A 806 -21.37 12.92 -25.97
N VAL A 807 -22.53 12.97 -26.60
CA VAL A 807 -23.84 12.88 -25.94
C VAL A 807 -24.62 11.67 -26.46
N PHE A 808 -25.50 11.14 -25.62
CA PHE A 808 -26.28 9.94 -25.92
C PHE A 808 -27.78 10.24 -25.81
N ASN A 809 -28.56 9.75 -26.76
CA ASN A 809 -30.04 9.90 -26.71
C ASN A 809 -30.68 8.89 -25.75
N MET A 810 -30.05 7.72 -25.58
CA MET A 810 -30.51 6.66 -24.70
C MET A 810 -29.31 5.94 -24.10
N VAL A 811 -29.46 5.48 -22.85
CA VAL A 811 -28.45 4.73 -22.10
C VAL A 811 -29.13 3.47 -21.53
N GLN A 812 -28.39 2.37 -21.44
CA GLN A 812 -28.93 1.13 -20.86
C GLN A 812 -29.20 1.32 -19.35
N PRO A 813 -30.31 0.81 -18.80
CA PRO A 813 -30.71 1.10 -17.40
C PRO A 813 -29.65 0.74 -16.34
N HIS A 814 -28.83 -0.28 -16.58
CA HIS A 814 -27.83 -0.74 -15.60
C HIS A 814 -26.58 0.15 -15.53
N ILE A 815 -26.34 1.03 -16.52
CA ILE A 815 -25.23 2.00 -16.52
C ILE A 815 -25.71 3.45 -16.46
N GLU A 816 -27.01 3.70 -16.36
CA GLU A 816 -27.60 5.05 -16.35
C GLU A 816 -27.02 5.94 -15.23
N HIS A 817 -26.69 5.36 -14.08
CA HIS A 817 -26.05 6.05 -12.95
C HIS A 817 -24.71 6.71 -13.32
N SER A 818 -24.01 6.22 -14.35
CA SER A 818 -22.74 6.80 -14.83
C SER A 818 -22.91 7.98 -15.78
N TYR A 819 -24.14 8.43 -15.99
CA TYR A 819 -24.48 9.54 -16.87
C TYR A 819 -25.29 10.61 -16.13
N PHE A 820 -25.07 11.87 -16.51
CA PHE A 820 -25.96 12.97 -16.17
C PHE A 820 -27.06 13.10 -17.22
N LYS A 821 -28.28 13.38 -16.75
CA LYS A 821 -29.39 13.75 -17.61
C LYS A 821 -29.38 15.27 -17.80
N ALA A 822 -29.26 15.73 -19.03
CA ALA A 822 -29.24 17.15 -19.39
C ALA A 822 -30.31 17.46 -20.44
N THR A 823 -30.93 18.63 -20.35
CA THR A 823 -31.84 19.11 -21.40
C THR A 823 -31.03 19.97 -22.37
N ILE A 824 -30.90 19.54 -23.62
CA ILE A 824 -30.17 20.24 -24.68
C ILE A 824 -31.14 20.39 -25.86
N ASN A 825 -31.44 21.64 -26.24
CA ASN A 825 -32.38 21.97 -27.32
C ASN A 825 -33.76 21.29 -27.14
N ASP A 826 -34.33 21.39 -25.93
CA ASP A 826 -35.61 20.77 -25.52
C ASP A 826 -35.66 19.23 -25.54
N ASP A 827 -34.57 18.57 -25.92
CA ASP A 827 -34.40 17.12 -25.84
C ASP A 827 -33.61 16.71 -24.60
N ILE A 828 -34.00 15.56 -24.02
CA ILE A 828 -33.22 14.91 -22.97
C ILE A 828 -32.03 14.19 -23.62
N LYS A 829 -30.83 14.54 -23.18
CA LYS A 829 -29.56 13.90 -23.57
C LYS A 829 -28.82 13.42 -22.33
N TYR A 830 -27.96 12.42 -22.53
CA TYR A 830 -27.13 11.82 -21.48
C TYR A 830 -25.64 12.13 -21.71
N ILE A 831 -24.96 12.59 -20.68
CA ILE A 831 -23.53 12.94 -20.69
C ILE A 831 -22.81 12.05 -19.69
N HIS A 832 -21.77 11.33 -20.10
CA HIS A 832 -21.01 10.50 -19.16
C HIS A 832 -20.32 11.35 -18.09
N LYS A 833 -20.37 10.94 -16.82
CA LYS A 833 -19.86 11.72 -15.68
C LYS A 833 -18.36 12.02 -15.79
N GLN A 834 -17.56 11.08 -16.29
CA GLN A 834 -16.13 11.31 -16.56
C GLN A 834 -15.90 12.37 -17.66
N THR A 835 -16.76 12.41 -18.69
CA THR A 835 -16.68 13.44 -19.73
C THR A 835 -17.00 14.82 -19.17
N ALA A 836 -17.97 14.91 -18.25
CA ALA A 836 -18.25 16.15 -17.53
C ALA A 836 -17.05 16.62 -16.69
N CYS A 837 -16.37 15.73 -15.95
CA CYS A 837 -15.14 16.08 -15.23
C CYS A 837 -14.05 16.66 -16.14
N TRP A 838 -13.84 16.03 -17.30
CA TRP A 838 -12.84 16.48 -18.28
C TRP A 838 -13.16 17.90 -18.78
N LEU A 839 -14.43 18.18 -19.10
CA LEU A 839 -14.88 19.50 -19.55
C LEU A 839 -14.69 20.59 -18.48
N LEU A 840 -15.06 20.30 -17.23
CA LEU A 840 -14.99 21.27 -16.14
C LEU A 840 -13.56 21.54 -15.66
N THR A 841 -12.61 20.65 -15.96
CA THR A 841 -11.21 20.84 -15.58
C THR A 841 -10.52 21.96 -16.39
N GLY A 842 -10.92 22.16 -17.66
CA GLY A 842 -10.33 23.16 -18.57
C GLY A 842 -8.83 22.95 -18.86
N GLU A 843 -8.24 23.75 -19.76
CA GLU A 843 -6.81 23.65 -20.12
C GLU A 843 -5.85 24.20 -19.04
N LYS A 844 -6.36 24.82 -17.97
CA LYS A 844 -5.60 25.67 -17.03
C LYS A 844 -4.83 24.93 -15.93
N SER A 845 -4.90 23.60 -15.83
CA SER A 845 -4.18 22.85 -14.78
C SER A 845 -3.36 21.69 -15.32
N LYS A 846 -2.49 21.95 -16.30
CA LYS A 846 -1.47 21.00 -16.76
C LYS A 846 -0.14 21.29 -16.06
N MET A 847 0.03 20.80 -14.83
CA MET A 847 1.39 20.50 -14.39
C MET A 847 1.92 19.38 -15.28
N SER A 848 3.16 19.49 -15.78
CA SER A 848 3.78 18.40 -16.54
C SER A 848 3.86 17.14 -15.69
N ASN A 849 3.33 16.03 -16.21
CA ASN A 849 3.34 14.72 -15.56
C ASN A 849 4.77 14.14 -15.43
N ASP A 850 5.76 14.78 -16.06
CA ASP A 850 7.16 14.38 -16.04
C ASP A 850 7.99 15.26 -15.10
N ARG A 851 8.61 14.64 -14.09
CA ARG A 851 9.53 15.30 -13.16
C ARG A 851 10.82 15.78 -13.87
N LEU A 852 11.31 15.07 -14.88
CA LEU A 852 12.51 15.46 -15.64
C LEU A 852 12.27 16.73 -16.45
N LEU A 853 11.09 16.88 -17.05
CA LEU A 853 10.74 18.09 -17.79
C LEU A 853 10.61 19.31 -16.87
N ARG A 854 10.10 19.14 -15.65
CA ARG A 854 10.06 20.23 -14.65
C ARG A 854 11.46 20.65 -14.20
N VAL A 855 12.33 19.69 -13.88
CA VAL A 855 13.73 19.97 -13.52
C VAL A 855 14.49 20.64 -14.67
N GLN A 856 14.20 20.29 -15.92
CA GLN A 856 14.77 20.94 -17.10
C GLN A 856 14.20 22.33 -17.38
N GLN A 857 12.93 22.58 -17.10
CA GLN A 857 12.30 23.90 -17.23
C GLN A 857 12.82 24.88 -16.17
N ILE A 858 13.01 24.41 -14.93
CA ILE A 858 13.63 25.19 -13.85
C ILE A 858 15.10 25.54 -14.21
N ASN A 859 15.85 24.61 -14.78
CA ASN A 859 17.23 24.85 -15.23
C ASN A 859 17.34 25.72 -16.52
N LYS A 860 16.22 26.02 -17.20
CA LYS A 860 16.18 26.96 -18.33
C LYS A 860 15.77 28.38 -17.94
N LYS A 861 15.21 28.55 -16.73
CA LYS A 861 14.87 29.85 -16.13
C LYS A 861 15.99 30.40 -15.21
N SER A 862 17.05 29.63 -14.94
CA SER A 862 18.33 30.09 -14.38
C SER A 862 19.34 30.36 -15.50
#